data_AF-A0A7V4H231-F1
#
_entry.id   AF-A0A7V4H231-F1
#
_cell.length_a   1.000
_cell.length_b   1.000
_cell.length_c   1.000
_cell.angle_alpha   90.00
_cell.angle_beta   90.00
_cell.angle_gamma   90.00
#
_symmetry.space_group_name_H-M   'P 1'
#
loop_
_entity.id
_entity.type
_entity.pdbx_description
1 polymer ?
#
loop_
_entity_poly.entity_id
_entity_poly.type
_entity_poly.pdbx_seq_one_letter_code
_entity_poly.pdbx_strand_id
1 'polypeptide(L)'
;MNIRVWLGRLLGRLAWAFLWALAGPRAGLGAEATSAALEGIAVRDGKVTLALPKVVGIEAWQVETTPALGQSFAPVLDNPPAGYAWTGPAGAPAGFFRVRGESLSPEALWAVVALNRLAYGPTPDLLERVLTGPRAIGAAAYIAEQLAPESIPDTLDAPLPALDWQFVSVTGVASSSTLYLYLPDPGDVYLDDLTLVAGSVPEQGLNLVRNGDFEAPLAGTWNVSTNLSASHLSTEYKRGGQSSLHLVASTGGTTRSSALWQEISPALKVGQTYTLSYWYLPGTNGTHLTARLSRSGDYPGRGIDTTHSLVPTAYLPGVLFARLQAGQARVDDLRAWYLMHAVRSERQLLQTLLQFTDNHFVTQYSKSREWLDGQVTNSLTPSLVATEFEFRELLRWREIWLNPNGTFLDLLRVSAESPAMIIYLDTVTSRGGNANENYSRELLELFTMGVDNGYDQTDIEQMSRAWTGWRVDKLPPDQAHNPFANRVADRDNDPGVWTLRYRADRHDNGAKVIFRGKTVPARFGPPYAGRNYELRLPARSGNAGMQDGYDILNHLANLPQTQEYISVKLCRWFVHEDFHHGLYDFNAPDLGPEGRLVRACMEAWENPGSDGRKGNLRRVLHTIFHSDLFRSRAALAQKVKTPLEYVVSTLRALRAARPGGGFTADTDGYDLITSLRRLNMPLFDRADPDGWPETGREWISTSALIERARFAQNFLIAARDPLKQLDFGTTGDDNVSDPVGLLRLRLPADQLRNSEAVADFFLGLFFPGEGRANWQPDRELALAFLNSADSGAPGSSPFAALAPDSTAYENRVRGLVALLLGLPRFQEQ
;
A
#
# COMPACT_ATOMS: atom_id res chain seq x y z
N MET A 1 15.73 -29.59 3.65
CA MET A 1 14.83 -30.62 3.07
C MET A 1 15.64 -31.70 2.36
N ASN A 2 15.35 -32.99 2.58
CA ASN A 2 16.10 -34.13 1.98
C ASN A 2 15.11 -35.07 1.25
N ILE A 3 15.22 -35.22 -0.07
CA ILE A 3 14.44 -36.22 -0.85
C ILE A 3 15.40 -37.30 -1.36
N ARG A 4 15.07 -38.59 -1.26
CA ARG A 4 15.92 -39.71 -1.71
C ARG A 4 15.26 -40.48 -2.87
N VAL A 5 16.00 -40.76 -3.94
CA VAL A 5 15.52 -41.50 -5.14
C VAL A 5 16.40 -42.71 -5.45
N TRP A 6 15.78 -43.83 -5.83
CA TRP A 6 16.43 -45.08 -6.23
C TRP A 6 16.45 -45.25 -7.76
N LEU A 7 17.63 -45.50 -8.34
CA LEU A 7 17.80 -45.88 -9.75
C LEU A 7 18.66 -47.15 -9.84
N GLY A 8 18.03 -48.29 -10.13
CA GLY A 8 18.71 -49.58 -10.29
C GLY A 8 18.57 -50.17 -11.70
N ARG A 9 19.64 -50.80 -12.21
CA ARG A 9 19.59 -51.69 -13.38
C ARG A 9 19.15 -53.08 -12.93
N LEU A 10 17.95 -53.51 -13.31
CA LEU A 10 17.60 -54.93 -13.36
C LEU A 10 17.66 -55.37 -14.83
N LEU A 11 18.68 -56.17 -15.14
CA LEU A 11 18.87 -56.96 -16.36
C LEU A 11 18.08 -56.49 -17.61
N GLY A 12 18.66 -55.58 -18.38
CA GLY A 12 18.27 -55.33 -19.78
C GLY A 12 17.00 -54.52 -20.04
N ARG A 13 16.19 -54.16 -19.04
CA ARG A 13 15.08 -53.19 -19.19
C ARG A 13 14.92 -52.36 -17.91
N LEU A 14 14.82 -51.03 -18.05
CA LEU A 14 14.58 -50.07 -16.96
C LEU A 14 13.40 -50.53 -16.09
N ALA A 15 13.70 -51.12 -14.91
CA ALA A 15 12.69 -51.56 -13.96
C ALA A 15 12.59 -50.54 -12.82
N TRP A 16 11.41 -49.93 -12.71
CA TRP A 16 11.05 -48.93 -11.72
C TRP A 16 10.66 -49.60 -10.41
N ALA A 17 11.30 -49.23 -9.29
CA ALA A 17 10.81 -49.56 -7.96
C ALA A 17 10.82 -48.31 -7.08
N PHE A 18 9.63 -47.78 -6.80
CA PHE A 18 9.37 -46.86 -5.70
C PHE A 18 9.44 -47.64 -4.38
N LEU A 19 10.29 -47.22 -3.45
CA LEU A 19 10.23 -47.72 -2.07
C LEU A 19 10.32 -46.57 -1.08
N TRP A 20 9.19 -46.35 -0.44
CA TRP A 20 8.89 -45.47 0.68
C TRP A 20 9.79 -45.82 1.88
N ALA A 21 10.39 -44.82 2.52
CA ALA A 21 11.05 -44.99 3.82
C ALA A 21 10.47 -43.99 4.82
N LEU A 22 9.68 -44.53 5.74
CA LEU A 22 9.09 -43.94 6.93
C LEU A 22 9.98 -42.90 7.63
N ALA A 23 9.46 -41.69 7.76
CA ALA A 23 9.62 -40.89 8.97
C ALA A 23 8.27 -40.19 9.24
N GLY A 24 7.46 -40.80 10.12
CA GLY A 24 6.37 -40.07 10.75
C GLY A 24 6.91 -38.90 11.57
N PRO A 25 6.05 -37.97 12.03
CA PRO A 25 6.45 -36.84 12.83
C PRO A 25 7.03 -37.35 14.16
N ARG A 26 8.35 -37.50 14.24
CA ARG A 26 9.03 -37.63 15.53
C ARG A 26 9.13 -36.22 16.11
N ALA A 27 8.43 -36.02 17.21
CA ALA A 27 8.56 -34.87 18.09
C ALA A 27 10.04 -34.49 18.27
N GLY A 28 10.38 -33.23 17.99
CA GLY A 28 11.69 -32.66 18.32
C GLY A 28 12.52 -32.06 17.18
N LEU A 29 12.06 -32.06 15.93
CA LEU A 29 12.65 -31.24 14.87
C LEU A 29 11.76 -30.03 14.63
N GLY A 30 12.32 -28.82 14.78
CA GLY A 30 11.62 -27.54 14.60
C GLY A 30 10.96 -27.40 13.22
N ALA A 31 10.15 -26.36 13.06
CA ALA A 31 9.25 -26.08 11.93
C ALA A 31 9.86 -26.05 10.50
N GLU A 32 11.14 -26.38 10.33
CA GLU A 32 11.85 -26.36 9.04
C GLU A 32 11.79 -27.67 8.24
N ALA A 33 11.30 -28.77 8.82
CA ALA A 33 11.27 -30.07 8.14
C ALA A 33 9.97 -30.28 7.34
N THR A 34 9.70 -29.44 6.34
CA THR A 34 8.76 -29.81 5.27
C THR A 34 9.47 -30.79 4.34
N SER A 35 8.88 -31.97 4.11
CA SER A 35 9.28 -32.88 3.04
C SER A 35 8.36 -32.65 1.84
N ALA A 36 8.77 -31.89 0.83
CA ALA A 36 8.07 -31.91 -0.45
C ALA A 36 8.54 -33.12 -1.27
N ALA A 37 7.62 -33.78 -1.97
CA ALA A 37 7.95 -34.90 -2.86
C ALA A 37 8.48 -34.38 -4.20
N LEU A 38 9.27 -35.19 -4.91
CA LEU A 38 9.53 -34.92 -6.33
C LEU A 38 8.23 -35.07 -7.11
N GLU A 39 7.98 -34.15 -8.04
CA GLU A 39 6.75 -34.16 -8.83
C GLU A 39 6.76 -35.24 -9.91
N GLY A 40 7.95 -35.70 -10.33
CA GLY A 40 8.07 -36.75 -11.33
C GLY A 40 9.50 -37.03 -11.76
N ILE A 41 9.70 -38.17 -12.45
CA ILE A 41 10.95 -38.56 -13.07
C ILE A 41 10.64 -39.09 -14.48
N ALA A 42 11.31 -38.58 -15.50
CA ALA A 42 11.14 -39.01 -16.88
C ALA A 42 12.47 -39.45 -17.49
N VAL A 43 12.43 -40.46 -18.38
CA VAL A 43 13.58 -40.85 -19.20
C VAL A 43 13.17 -40.78 -20.66
N ARG A 44 13.80 -39.87 -21.43
CA ARG A 44 13.56 -39.71 -22.87
C ARG A 44 14.90 -39.47 -23.56
N ASP A 45 15.09 -40.08 -24.73
CA ASP A 45 16.28 -39.90 -25.58
C ASP A 45 17.63 -40.06 -24.86
N GLY A 46 17.70 -40.97 -23.88
CA GLY A 46 18.91 -41.15 -23.08
C GLY A 46 19.22 -39.98 -22.15
N LYS A 47 18.19 -39.30 -21.61
CA LYS A 47 18.34 -38.30 -20.54
C LYS A 47 17.37 -38.60 -19.42
N VAL A 48 17.81 -38.40 -18.17
CA VAL A 48 16.96 -38.51 -16.97
C VAL A 48 16.55 -37.09 -16.58
N THR A 49 15.25 -36.82 -16.53
CA THR A 49 14.71 -35.55 -16.06
C THR A 49 14.03 -35.76 -14.70
N LEU A 50 14.42 -34.98 -13.70
CA LEU A 50 13.79 -34.90 -12.39
C LEU A 50 12.92 -33.63 -12.35
N ALA A 51 11.63 -33.77 -12.07
CA ALA A 51 10.74 -32.64 -11.80
C ALA A 51 10.80 -32.27 -10.32
N LEU A 52 11.16 -31.02 -10.06
CA LEU A 52 11.40 -30.47 -8.73
C LEU A 52 10.15 -29.74 -8.24
N PRO A 53 9.80 -29.87 -6.96
CA PRO A 53 8.62 -29.19 -6.42
C PRO A 53 8.81 -27.68 -6.38
N LYS A 54 7.71 -26.94 -6.58
CA LYS A 54 7.68 -25.51 -6.27
C LYS A 54 7.70 -25.32 -4.75
N VAL A 55 8.79 -24.76 -4.22
CA VAL A 55 8.96 -24.48 -2.78
C VAL A 55 9.46 -23.05 -2.64
N VAL A 56 8.62 -22.17 -2.10
CA VAL A 56 8.94 -20.74 -1.97
C VAL A 56 10.15 -20.53 -1.06
N GLY A 57 11.01 -19.57 -1.41
CA GLY A 57 12.23 -19.24 -0.66
C GLY A 57 13.41 -20.17 -0.94
N ILE A 58 13.39 -20.90 -2.06
CA ILE A 58 14.54 -21.69 -2.54
C ILE A 58 15.33 -20.87 -3.55
N GLU A 59 16.59 -20.60 -3.24
CA GLU A 59 17.51 -19.84 -4.10
C GLU A 59 18.08 -20.70 -5.21
N ALA A 60 18.52 -21.91 -4.88
CA ALA A 60 19.10 -22.84 -5.82
C ALA A 60 18.75 -24.28 -5.46
N TRP A 61 18.72 -25.16 -6.46
CA TRP A 61 18.61 -26.59 -6.25
C TRP A 61 19.98 -27.23 -6.48
N GLN A 62 20.38 -28.11 -5.57
CA GLN A 62 21.56 -28.94 -5.69
C GLN A 62 21.14 -30.39 -5.83
N VAL A 63 21.58 -31.02 -6.91
CA VAL A 63 21.46 -32.46 -7.09
C VAL A 63 22.75 -33.10 -6.60
N GLU A 64 22.62 -34.07 -5.72
CA GLU A 64 23.74 -34.82 -5.18
C GLU A 64 23.54 -36.31 -5.47
N THR A 65 24.66 -37.02 -5.63
CA THR A 65 24.67 -38.45 -5.90
C THR A 65 25.60 -39.17 -4.93
N THR A 66 25.29 -40.44 -4.64
CA THR A 66 26.17 -41.37 -3.94
C THR A 66 26.02 -42.76 -4.55
N PRO A 67 27.09 -43.56 -4.68
CA PRO A 67 26.96 -44.92 -5.17
C PRO A 67 26.26 -45.86 -4.16
N ALA A 68 26.16 -45.49 -2.87
CA ALA A 68 25.50 -46.30 -1.83
C ALA A 68 24.90 -45.46 -0.69
N LEU A 69 23.77 -45.89 -0.10
CA LEU A 69 23.09 -45.18 1.01
C LEU A 69 23.92 -45.01 2.30
N GLY A 70 25.00 -45.79 2.46
CA GLY A 70 25.96 -45.66 3.56
C GLY A 70 27.12 -44.72 3.30
N GLN A 71 27.23 -44.14 2.10
CA GLN A 71 28.29 -43.21 1.72
C GLN A 71 27.75 -41.78 1.59
N SER A 72 28.62 -40.80 1.84
CA SER A 72 28.29 -39.38 1.71
C SER A 72 27.83 -39.03 0.30
N PHE A 73 26.77 -38.22 0.22
CA PHE A 73 26.31 -37.62 -1.03
C PHE A 73 27.27 -36.51 -1.48
N ALA A 74 27.58 -36.47 -2.77
CA ALA A 74 28.44 -35.46 -3.40
C ALA A 74 27.67 -34.68 -4.49
N PRO A 75 27.91 -33.37 -4.67
CA PRO A 75 27.24 -32.56 -5.70
C PRO A 75 27.52 -33.06 -7.12
N VAL A 76 26.50 -33.02 -7.99
CA VAL A 76 26.66 -33.17 -9.44
C VAL A 76 27.05 -31.80 -10.01
N LEU A 77 28.34 -31.59 -10.29
CA LEU A 77 28.88 -30.27 -10.62
C LEU A 77 28.58 -29.80 -12.06
N ASP A 78 28.23 -30.70 -12.97
CA ASP A 78 28.24 -30.39 -14.41
C ASP A 78 26.88 -29.95 -14.98
N ASN A 79 25.81 -29.94 -14.17
CA ASN A 79 24.51 -29.45 -14.63
C ASN A 79 23.59 -29.02 -13.47
N PRO A 80 23.54 -27.74 -13.08
CA PRO A 80 22.57 -27.27 -12.10
C PRO A 80 21.13 -27.37 -12.67
N PRO A 81 20.10 -27.55 -11.83
CA PRO A 81 18.70 -27.57 -12.28
C PRO A 81 18.28 -26.23 -12.90
N ALA A 82 17.50 -26.31 -13.97
CA ALA A 82 16.86 -25.16 -14.61
C ALA A 82 15.40 -25.07 -14.10
N GLY A 83 15.16 -24.16 -13.16
CA GLY A 83 13.85 -23.95 -12.55
C GLY A 83 13.33 -25.20 -11.85
N TYR A 84 12.20 -25.71 -12.33
CA TYR A 84 11.53 -26.89 -11.77
C TYR A 84 11.97 -28.21 -12.38
N ALA A 85 13.07 -28.23 -13.16
CA ALA A 85 13.57 -29.46 -13.76
C ALA A 85 15.10 -29.56 -13.70
N TRP A 86 15.59 -30.76 -13.42
CA TRP A 86 16.99 -31.13 -13.65
C TRP A 86 17.06 -32.20 -14.72
N THR A 87 18.01 -32.11 -15.65
CA THR A 87 18.18 -33.14 -16.71
C THR A 87 19.62 -33.67 -16.74
N GLY A 88 19.85 -34.94 -16.41
CA GLY A 88 21.16 -35.58 -16.44
C GLY A 88 21.44 -36.44 -17.68
N PRO A 89 22.72 -36.71 -18.01
CA PRO A 89 23.09 -37.62 -19.10
C PRO A 89 22.78 -39.10 -18.80
N ALA A 90 22.44 -39.91 -19.82
CA ALA A 90 22.13 -41.36 -19.72
C ALA A 90 23.24 -42.26 -19.12
N GLY A 91 24.44 -41.74 -18.93
CA GLY A 91 25.61 -42.48 -18.49
C GLY A 91 25.93 -42.37 -17.00
N ALA A 92 25.12 -41.68 -16.19
CA ALA A 92 25.37 -41.57 -14.75
C ALA A 92 25.48 -42.98 -14.13
N PRO A 93 26.54 -43.28 -13.35
CA PRO A 93 26.68 -44.58 -12.70
C PRO A 93 25.44 -44.88 -11.86
N ALA A 94 25.06 -46.16 -11.77
CA ALA A 94 23.98 -46.59 -10.88
C ALA A 94 24.26 -46.08 -9.46
N GLY A 95 23.31 -45.38 -8.85
CA GLY A 95 23.52 -44.66 -7.60
C GLY A 95 22.23 -44.06 -7.05
N PHE A 96 22.34 -43.51 -5.85
CA PHE A 96 21.27 -42.84 -5.14
C PHE A 96 21.37 -41.34 -5.35
N PHE A 97 20.24 -40.70 -5.64
CA PHE A 97 20.17 -39.26 -5.83
C PHE A 97 19.43 -38.60 -4.67
N ARG A 98 19.89 -37.41 -4.31
CA ARG A 98 19.17 -36.49 -3.43
C ARG A 98 19.09 -35.13 -4.10
N VAL A 99 17.94 -34.49 -3.95
CA VAL A 99 17.80 -33.06 -4.25
C VAL A 99 17.76 -32.31 -2.92
N ARG A 100 18.58 -31.26 -2.83
CA ARG A 100 18.63 -30.31 -1.71
C ARG A 100 18.34 -28.93 -2.25
N GLY A 101 17.35 -28.24 -1.68
CA GLY A 101 17.13 -26.83 -1.94
C GLY A 101 17.97 -25.99 -0.99
N GLU A 102 18.77 -25.08 -1.53
CA GLU A 102 19.38 -23.99 -0.78
C GLU A 102 18.30 -22.95 -0.50
N SER A 103 18.00 -22.75 0.78
CA SER A 103 17.00 -21.79 1.22
C SER A 103 17.59 -20.40 1.29
N LEU A 104 16.75 -19.38 1.09
CA LEU A 104 16.99 -18.07 1.69
C LEU A 104 17.37 -18.24 3.16
N SER A 105 18.33 -17.43 3.61
CA SER A 105 18.74 -17.42 5.02
C SER A 105 17.52 -17.12 5.91
N PRO A 106 17.49 -17.60 7.17
CA PRO A 106 16.39 -17.28 8.09
C PRO A 106 16.15 -15.78 8.26
N GLU A 107 17.23 -14.98 8.22
CA GLU A 107 17.14 -13.52 8.27
C GLU A 107 16.50 -12.94 7.01
N ALA A 108 16.91 -13.41 5.82
CA ALA A 108 16.31 -12.96 4.57
C ALA A 108 14.83 -13.32 4.47
N LEU A 109 14.46 -14.53 4.92
CA LEU A 109 13.08 -14.96 4.99
C LEU A 109 12.25 -14.07 5.92
N TRP A 110 12.76 -13.82 7.14
CA TRP A 110 12.08 -12.96 8.10
C TRP A 110 11.94 -11.52 7.60
N ALA A 111 12.99 -10.98 6.98
CA ALA A 111 12.98 -9.63 6.41
C ALA A 111 11.95 -9.50 5.29
N VAL A 112 11.88 -10.46 4.36
CA VAL A 112 10.89 -10.39 3.28
C VAL A 112 9.46 -10.53 3.81
N VAL A 113 9.20 -11.46 4.73
CA VAL A 113 7.88 -11.57 5.36
C VAL A 113 7.53 -10.25 6.07
N ALA A 114 8.46 -9.66 6.81
CA ALA A 114 8.24 -8.38 7.47
C ALA A 114 7.90 -7.27 6.46
N LEU A 115 8.65 -7.16 5.35
CA LEU A 115 8.43 -6.17 4.31
C LEU A 115 7.10 -6.34 3.56
N ASN A 116 6.60 -7.57 3.43
CA ASN A 116 5.32 -7.86 2.75
C ASN A 116 4.12 -7.83 3.70
N ARG A 117 4.31 -8.03 5.01
CA ARG A 117 3.21 -8.15 5.99
C ARG A 117 3.03 -6.92 6.86
N LEU A 118 4.10 -6.22 7.21
CA LEU A 118 4.00 -4.98 7.98
C LEU A 118 3.75 -3.77 7.05
N ALA A 119 4.04 -3.89 5.76
CA ALA A 119 3.81 -2.87 4.76
C ALA A 119 2.95 -3.40 3.61
N TYR A 120 2.47 -2.50 2.75
CA TYR A 120 1.86 -2.87 1.47
C TYR A 120 2.89 -3.42 0.45
N GLY A 121 3.99 -4.01 0.91
CA GLY A 121 5.14 -4.41 0.10
C GLY A 121 6.31 -3.41 0.14
N PRO A 122 7.53 -3.88 -0.22
CA PRO A 122 8.74 -3.06 -0.17
C PRO A 122 8.85 -2.08 -1.33
N THR A 123 9.45 -0.92 -1.06
CA THR A 123 10.05 -0.09 -2.09
C THR A 123 11.49 -0.57 -2.38
N PRO A 124 12.09 -0.23 -3.54
CA PRO A 124 13.52 -0.49 -3.78
C PRO A 124 14.43 0.05 -2.67
N ASP A 125 14.16 1.26 -2.17
CA ASP A 125 14.91 1.88 -1.06
C ASP A 125 14.78 1.07 0.24
N LEU A 126 13.57 0.57 0.54
CA LEU A 126 13.30 -0.18 1.75
C LEU A 126 13.91 -1.59 1.68
N LEU A 127 13.87 -2.23 0.51
CA LEU A 127 14.52 -3.52 0.28
C LEU A 127 16.04 -3.42 0.50
N GLU A 128 16.68 -2.36 0.00
CA GLU A 128 18.09 -2.09 0.25
C GLU A 128 18.36 -1.81 1.74
N ARG A 129 17.53 -0.98 2.38
CA ARG A 129 17.70 -0.61 3.79
C ARG A 129 17.57 -1.80 4.74
N VAL A 130 16.68 -2.75 4.46
CA VAL A 130 16.35 -3.84 5.38
C VAL A 130 17.05 -5.15 5.03
N LEU A 131 17.26 -5.44 3.75
CA LEU A 131 17.70 -6.76 3.29
C LEU A 131 19.00 -6.75 2.47
N THR A 132 19.08 -5.97 1.39
CA THR A 132 20.12 -6.18 0.37
C THR A 132 21.31 -5.21 0.44
N GLY A 133 21.17 -4.09 1.15
CA GLY A 133 22.20 -3.06 1.22
C GLY A 133 23.38 -3.41 2.11
N PRO A 134 24.56 -2.79 1.90
CA PRO A 134 25.78 -3.08 2.67
C PRO A 134 25.67 -2.70 4.16
N ARG A 135 24.67 -1.92 4.53
CA ARG A 135 24.34 -1.52 5.92
C ARG A 135 22.91 -1.90 6.29
N ALA A 136 22.40 -2.99 5.71
CA ALA A 136 21.05 -3.47 5.97
C ALA A 136 20.81 -3.64 7.47
N ILE A 137 19.69 -3.09 7.98
CA ILE A 137 19.38 -3.10 9.42
C ILE A 137 18.83 -4.44 9.92
N GLY A 138 18.35 -5.28 9.00
CA GLY A 138 17.69 -6.56 9.32
C GLY A 138 16.23 -6.44 9.76
N ALA A 139 15.55 -7.56 9.77
CA ALA A 139 14.13 -7.72 10.08
C ALA A 139 13.81 -7.27 11.51
N ALA A 140 14.62 -7.67 12.49
CA ALA A 140 14.38 -7.36 13.91
C ALA A 140 14.35 -5.84 14.17
N ALA A 141 15.32 -5.10 13.62
CA ALA A 141 15.39 -3.66 13.78
C ALA A 141 14.21 -2.97 13.07
N TYR A 142 13.88 -3.42 11.85
CA TYR A 142 12.74 -2.90 11.11
C TYR A 142 11.40 -3.15 11.84
N ILE A 143 11.19 -4.35 12.39
CA ILE A 143 9.99 -4.69 13.17
C ILE A 143 9.90 -3.82 14.43
N ALA A 144 11.02 -3.64 15.15
CA ALA A 144 11.05 -2.80 16.35
C ALA A 144 10.70 -1.33 16.04
N GLU A 145 11.23 -0.79 14.94
CA GLU A 145 10.90 0.55 14.44
C GLU A 145 9.41 0.67 14.10
N GLN A 146 8.87 -0.28 13.33
CA GLN A 146 7.47 -0.27 12.91
C GLN A 146 6.47 -0.49 14.05
N LEU A 147 6.85 -1.26 15.09
CA LEU A 147 6.07 -1.42 16.33
C LEU A 147 6.07 -0.15 17.20
N ALA A 148 6.96 0.81 16.94
CA ALA A 148 7.02 2.10 17.60
C ALA A 148 6.80 3.24 16.59
N PRO A 149 5.63 3.29 15.90
CA PRO A 149 5.38 4.25 14.83
C PRO A 149 5.49 5.71 15.28
N GLU A 150 5.28 6.00 16.56
CA GLU A 150 5.48 7.32 17.17
C GLU A 150 6.93 7.82 17.08
N SER A 151 7.90 6.91 16.96
CA SER A 151 9.32 7.24 16.82
C SER A 151 9.75 7.51 15.37
N ILE A 152 8.92 7.13 14.40
CA ILE A 152 9.17 7.35 12.97
C ILE A 152 8.66 8.76 12.62
N PRO A 153 9.49 9.63 12.01
CA PRO A 153 9.05 10.94 11.56
C PRO A 153 7.91 10.85 10.54
N ASP A 154 6.99 11.81 10.58
CA ASP A 154 5.88 11.90 9.63
C ASP A 154 5.68 13.34 9.20
N THR A 155 5.94 13.60 7.93
CA THR A 155 5.90 14.94 7.33
C THR A 155 4.78 15.07 6.30
N LEU A 156 4.02 14.00 6.03
CA LEU A 156 3.00 14.00 4.98
C LEU A 156 1.88 14.99 5.32
N ASP A 157 1.47 15.04 6.58
CA ASP A 157 0.42 15.93 7.07
C ASP A 157 0.91 17.31 7.51
N ALA A 158 2.22 17.58 7.37
CA ALA A 158 2.76 18.87 7.76
C ALA A 158 2.08 19.99 6.95
N PRO A 159 1.69 21.10 7.58
CA PRO A 159 1.27 22.29 6.86
C PRO A 159 2.37 22.64 5.87
N LEU A 160 2.01 22.93 4.62
CA LEU A 160 3.02 23.32 3.64
C LEU A 160 3.82 24.50 4.18
N PRO A 161 5.16 24.53 4.03
CA PRO A 161 5.87 25.78 4.13
C PRO A 161 5.24 26.79 3.15
N ALA A 162 5.30 28.08 3.48
CA ALA A 162 4.84 29.13 2.57
C ALA A 162 5.40 28.88 1.15
N LEU A 163 4.61 29.22 0.11
CA LEU A 163 5.06 29.11 -1.29
C LEU A 163 6.49 29.67 -1.40
N ASP A 164 7.43 28.83 -1.83
CA ASP A 164 8.84 29.18 -1.96
C ASP A 164 9.32 28.87 -3.38
N TRP A 165 10.38 29.54 -3.81
CA TRP A 165 10.95 29.43 -5.14
C TRP A 165 11.44 27.99 -5.42
N GLN A 166 11.04 27.44 -6.57
CA GLN A 166 11.36 26.09 -7.02
C GLN A 166 12.33 26.11 -8.20
N PHE A 167 13.38 25.29 -8.16
CA PHE A 167 14.35 25.18 -9.25
C PHE A 167 13.90 24.17 -10.31
N VAL A 168 14.11 24.54 -11.57
CA VAL A 168 13.88 23.69 -12.73
C VAL A 168 15.17 23.62 -13.54
N SER A 169 15.50 22.43 -14.02
CA SER A 169 16.53 22.22 -15.03
C SER A 169 16.13 21.08 -15.98
N VAL A 170 16.28 21.30 -17.29
CA VAL A 170 16.15 20.27 -18.32
C VAL A 170 17.32 20.34 -19.28
N THR A 171 17.92 19.18 -19.53
CA THR A 171 18.91 19.00 -20.59
C THR A 171 18.26 18.32 -21.78
N GLY A 172 18.46 18.89 -22.97
CA GLY A 172 17.91 18.34 -24.20
C GLY A 172 18.67 18.80 -25.43
N VAL A 173 18.30 18.25 -26.58
CA VAL A 173 18.85 18.69 -27.87
C VAL A 173 18.04 19.87 -28.42
N ALA A 174 18.72 20.88 -28.94
CA ALA A 174 18.05 22.02 -29.55
C ALA A 174 17.36 21.62 -30.87
N SER A 175 16.07 21.92 -31.00
CA SER A 175 15.25 21.68 -32.19
C SER A 175 14.92 22.97 -32.96
N SER A 176 15.09 24.13 -32.33
CA SER A 176 14.98 25.48 -32.90
C SER A 176 15.72 26.47 -31.99
N SER A 177 15.72 27.75 -32.36
CA SER A 177 16.23 28.84 -31.52
C SER A 177 15.13 29.68 -30.86
N THR A 178 13.87 29.28 -30.96
CA THR A 178 12.75 30.06 -30.39
C THR A 178 12.35 29.48 -29.05
N LEU A 179 12.51 30.23 -27.95
CA LEU A 179 12.10 29.84 -26.60
C LEU A 179 10.70 30.40 -26.29
N TYR A 180 9.81 29.56 -25.79
CA TYR A 180 8.46 29.90 -25.33
C TYR A 180 8.35 29.74 -23.82
N LEU A 181 7.64 30.68 -23.17
CA LEU A 181 7.10 30.58 -21.81
C LEU A 181 5.58 30.78 -21.89
N TYR A 182 4.78 29.83 -21.40
CA TYR A 182 3.32 29.94 -21.44
C TYR A 182 2.62 29.12 -20.35
N LEU A 183 1.34 29.46 -20.13
CA LEU A 183 0.41 28.70 -19.30
C LEU A 183 -0.65 28.06 -20.21
N PRO A 184 -0.89 26.73 -20.15
CA PRO A 184 -1.89 26.07 -20.99
C PRO A 184 -3.33 26.40 -20.56
N ASP A 185 -3.51 26.84 -19.32
CA ASP A 185 -4.77 27.29 -18.72
C ASP A 185 -4.63 28.74 -18.21
N PRO A 186 -5.73 29.48 -17.97
CA PRO A 186 -5.67 30.78 -17.30
C PRO A 186 -5.01 30.68 -15.93
N GLY A 187 -4.26 31.71 -15.52
CA GLY A 187 -3.59 31.74 -14.22
C GLY A 187 -2.34 32.59 -14.21
N ASP A 188 -1.52 32.43 -13.17
CA ASP A 188 -0.32 33.22 -12.96
C ASP A 188 0.82 32.45 -12.27
N VAL A 189 2.05 32.94 -12.44
CA VAL A 189 3.28 32.41 -11.83
C VAL A 189 4.37 33.48 -11.85
N TYR A 190 5.31 33.44 -10.89
CA TYR A 190 6.53 34.24 -10.95
C TYR A 190 7.71 33.40 -11.46
N LEU A 191 8.54 33.94 -12.34
CA LEU A 191 9.76 33.31 -12.85
C LEU A 191 10.98 34.20 -12.61
N ASP A 192 12.11 33.58 -12.30
CA ASP A 192 13.39 34.27 -12.05
C ASP A 192 14.59 33.42 -12.48
N ASP A 193 15.75 34.05 -12.68
CA ASP A 193 17.04 33.42 -13.03
C ASP A 193 16.97 32.41 -14.21
N LEU A 194 16.25 32.76 -15.28
CA LEU A 194 16.11 31.93 -16.49
C LEU A 194 17.40 31.91 -17.32
N THR A 195 17.93 30.70 -17.50
CA THR A 195 19.20 30.43 -18.17
C THR A 195 19.07 29.35 -19.23
N LEU A 196 19.73 29.55 -20.38
CA LEU A 196 19.91 28.51 -21.40
C LEU A 196 21.39 28.45 -21.77
N VAL A 197 22.05 27.36 -21.40
CA VAL A 197 23.51 27.18 -21.56
C VAL A 197 23.82 25.99 -22.45
N ALA A 198 24.95 26.04 -23.16
CA ALA A 198 25.43 24.90 -23.96
C ALA A 198 26.02 23.80 -23.05
N GLY A 199 25.68 22.54 -23.34
CA GLY A 199 26.11 21.39 -22.54
C GLY A 199 25.01 20.86 -21.61
N SER A 200 25.39 19.97 -20.71
CA SER A 200 24.48 19.18 -19.87
C SER A 200 24.43 19.61 -18.40
N VAL A 201 25.07 20.72 -18.04
CA VAL A 201 25.12 21.21 -16.67
C VAL A 201 24.42 22.57 -16.62
N PRO A 202 23.39 22.75 -15.77
CA PRO A 202 22.68 24.02 -15.66
C PRO A 202 23.62 25.12 -15.17
N GLU A 203 23.36 26.36 -15.60
CA GLU A 203 24.09 27.57 -15.19
C GLU A 203 25.61 27.58 -15.51
N GLN A 204 26.16 26.49 -16.05
CA GLN A 204 27.57 26.37 -16.41
C GLN A 204 27.80 26.79 -17.88
N GLY A 205 28.10 28.08 -18.07
CA GLY A 205 28.43 28.64 -19.38
C GLY A 205 27.81 30.01 -19.59
N LEU A 206 27.91 30.53 -20.82
CA LEU A 206 27.24 31.78 -21.18
C LEU A 206 25.73 31.54 -21.25
N ASN A 207 24.95 32.30 -20.48
CA ASN A 207 23.50 32.33 -20.64
C ASN A 207 23.12 32.94 -21.99
N LEU A 208 22.43 32.17 -22.82
CA LEU A 208 21.99 32.58 -24.15
C LEU A 208 20.62 33.29 -24.13
N VAL A 209 19.90 33.24 -23.00
CA VAL A 209 18.67 34.02 -22.79
C VAL A 209 19.04 35.45 -22.43
N ARG A 210 18.48 36.42 -23.15
CA ARG A 210 18.60 37.84 -22.79
C ARG A 210 17.55 38.20 -21.76
N ASN A 211 17.94 38.96 -20.73
CA ASN A 211 17.03 39.38 -19.65
C ASN A 211 16.26 38.19 -19.06
N GLY A 212 16.99 37.11 -18.75
CA GLY A 212 16.45 35.93 -18.09
C GLY A 212 16.40 36.05 -16.57
N ASP A 213 17.18 36.97 -16.01
CA ASP A 213 17.11 37.46 -14.62
C ASP A 213 15.97 38.47 -14.40
N PHE A 214 15.32 38.93 -15.48
CA PHE A 214 14.17 39.84 -15.44
C PHE A 214 14.41 41.17 -14.70
N GLU A 215 15.63 41.67 -14.76
CA GLU A 215 16.05 42.95 -14.16
C GLU A 215 15.88 44.15 -15.13
N ALA A 216 15.46 43.89 -16.37
CA ALA A 216 15.19 44.91 -17.38
C ALA A 216 13.76 44.80 -17.94
N PRO A 217 13.18 45.88 -18.50
CA PRO A 217 11.84 45.85 -19.09
C PRO A 217 11.67 44.72 -20.12
N LEU A 218 10.51 44.05 -20.09
CA LEU A 218 10.18 42.99 -21.04
C LEU A 218 10.16 43.50 -22.49
N ALA A 219 9.72 44.75 -22.70
CA ALA A 219 9.70 45.37 -24.02
C ALA A 219 11.12 45.47 -24.61
N GLY A 220 11.31 44.89 -25.80
CA GLY A 220 12.59 44.90 -26.53
C GLY A 220 13.51 43.72 -26.22
N THR A 221 13.22 42.93 -25.18
CA THR A 221 13.96 41.69 -24.85
C THR A 221 13.10 40.45 -25.00
N TRP A 222 11.81 40.56 -24.68
CA TRP A 222 10.80 39.52 -24.81
C TRP A 222 9.66 40.00 -25.71
N ASN A 223 9.10 39.08 -26.49
CA ASN A 223 7.86 39.32 -27.20
C ASN A 223 6.70 38.77 -26.36
N VAL A 224 5.67 39.59 -26.16
CA VAL A 224 4.51 39.25 -25.32
C VAL A 224 3.28 39.11 -26.20
N SER A 225 2.62 37.96 -26.15
CA SER A 225 1.35 37.75 -26.86
C SER A 225 0.18 38.47 -26.17
N THR A 226 -0.92 38.63 -26.89
CA THR A 226 -2.15 39.26 -26.37
C THR A 226 -2.70 38.55 -25.14
N ASN A 227 -2.61 37.21 -25.08
CA ASN A 227 -3.15 36.44 -23.95
C ASN A 227 -2.35 36.65 -22.65
N LEU A 228 -1.11 37.09 -22.77
CA LEU A 228 -0.18 37.34 -21.67
C LEU A 228 0.07 38.84 -21.44
N SER A 229 -0.76 39.72 -22.00
CA SER A 229 -0.56 41.19 -21.92
C SER A 229 -0.58 41.76 -20.51
N ALA A 230 -1.09 40.99 -19.53
CA ALA A 230 -1.08 41.34 -18.11
C ALA A 230 0.26 40.99 -17.40
N SER A 231 1.17 40.30 -18.09
CA SER A 231 2.48 39.94 -17.54
C SER A 231 3.36 41.17 -17.37
N HIS A 232 4.03 41.29 -16.23
CA HIS A 232 4.85 42.45 -15.88
C HIS A 232 5.99 42.05 -14.94
N LEU A 233 6.93 42.96 -14.69
CA LEU A 233 7.97 42.75 -13.70
C LEU A 233 7.40 42.95 -12.29
N SER A 234 7.61 41.99 -11.40
CA SER A 234 7.23 42.06 -10.00
C SER A 234 8.44 42.40 -9.13
N THR A 235 8.29 43.38 -8.25
CA THR A 235 9.29 43.70 -7.21
C THR A 235 8.96 43.08 -5.86
N GLU A 236 7.75 42.54 -5.71
CA GLU A 236 7.21 41.98 -4.47
C GLU A 236 7.73 40.55 -4.25
N TYR A 237 7.67 39.73 -5.29
CA TYR A 237 8.17 38.37 -5.28
C TYR A 237 9.35 38.29 -6.23
N LYS A 238 10.54 38.04 -5.68
CA LYS A 238 11.79 37.88 -6.43
C LYS A 238 12.72 36.94 -5.68
N ARG A 239 13.59 36.26 -6.43
CA ARG A 239 14.59 35.35 -5.89
C ARG A 239 15.96 35.99 -5.92
N GLY A 240 16.36 36.49 -7.09
CA GLY A 240 17.57 37.27 -7.32
C GLY A 240 17.24 38.75 -7.52
N GLY A 241 18.26 39.61 -7.52
CA GLY A 241 18.13 40.99 -8.03
C GLY A 241 17.05 41.87 -7.37
N GLN A 242 16.43 42.73 -8.19
CA GLN A 242 15.40 43.70 -7.82
C GLN A 242 13.99 43.31 -8.28
N SER A 243 13.85 42.44 -9.27
CA SER A 243 12.56 42.02 -9.83
C SER A 243 12.56 40.60 -10.39
N SER A 244 11.35 40.05 -10.56
CA SER A 244 11.11 38.81 -11.31
C SER A 244 10.04 39.02 -12.38
N LEU A 245 9.82 38.05 -13.26
CA LEU A 245 8.69 38.06 -14.19
C LEU A 245 7.44 37.53 -13.49
N HIS A 246 6.39 38.36 -13.33
CA HIS A 246 5.04 37.87 -13.07
C HIS A 246 4.35 37.57 -14.40
N LEU A 247 4.27 36.30 -14.75
CA LEU A 247 3.63 35.80 -15.96
C LEU A 247 2.14 35.59 -15.68
N VAL A 248 1.27 36.27 -16.43
CA VAL A 248 -0.19 36.26 -16.21
C VAL A 248 -0.91 35.93 -17.50
N ALA A 249 -1.63 34.80 -17.52
CA ALA A 249 -2.46 34.37 -18.65
C ALA A 249 -3.94 34.62 -18.39
N SER A 250 -4.52 35.52 -19.18
CA SER A 250 -5.98 35.78 -19.19
C SER A 250 -6.78 34.65 -19.85
N THR A 251 -6.14 33.89 -20.74
CA THR A 251 -6.68 32.67 -21.37
C THR A 251 -5.52 31.72 -21.65
N GLY A 252 -5.72 30.43 -21.44
CA GLY A 252 -4.72 29.41 -21.69
C GLY A 252 -4.36 29.23 -23.17
N GLY A 253 -3.18 28.69 -23.46
CA GLY A 253 -2.81 28.29 -24.82
C GLY A 253 -1.38 27.77 -24.94
N THR A 254 -1.08 27.10 -26.05
CA THR A 254 0.17 26.34 -26.25
C THR A 254 1.00 26.78 -27.46
N THR A 255 0.62 27.89 -28.10
CA THR A 255 1.21 28.37 -29.36
C THR A 255 1.94 29.70 -29.17
N ARG A 256 2.67 30.15 -30.20
CA ARG A 256 3.34 31.46 -30.17
C ARG A 256 2.36 32.62 -29.89
N SER A 257 1.12 32.55 -30.37
CA SER A 257 0.10 33.57 -30.11
C SER A 257 -0.44 33.57 -28.69
N SER A 258 0.00 32.65 -27.84
CA SER A 258 -0.37 32.52 -26.43
C SER A 258 0.85 32.37 -25.52
N ALA A 259 2.03 32.80 -25.96
CA ALA A 259 3.29 32.68 -25.22
C ALA A 259 4.01 34.03 -25.03
N LEU A 260 4.93 34.07 -24.08
CA LEU A 260 6.03 35.02 -24.01
C LEU A 260 7.21 34.33 -24.72
N TRP A 261 7.87 34.99 -25.67
CA TRP A 261 8.90 34.31 -26.46
C TRP A 261 10.11 35.16 -26.82
N GLN A 262 11.24 34.48 -26.99
CA GLN A 262 12.50 35.07 -27.42
C GLN A 262 13.12 34.22 -28.54
N GLU A 263 13.66 34.90 -29.56
CA GLU A 263 14.55 34.28 -30.54
C GLU A 263 15.98 34.35 -29.99
N ILE A 264 16.56 33.19 -29.68
CA ILE A 264 17.89 33.09 -29.09
C ILE A 264 18.95 33.46 -30.13
N SER A 265 19.88 34.34 -29.73
CA SER A 265 20.96 34.85 -30.58
C SER A 265 22.29 34.85 -29.81
N PRO A 266 23.35 34.19 -30.31
CA PRO A 266 23.43 33.50 -31.61
C PRO A 266 22.51 32.27 -31.69
N ALA A 267 22.10 31.91 -32.91
CA ALA A 267 21.19 30.79 -33.13
C ALA A 267 21.77 29.49 -32.55
N LEU A 268 20.91 28.71 -31.89
CA LEU A 268 21.25 27.41 -31.34
C LEU A 268 21.58 26.45 -32.48
N LYS A 269 22.58 25.58 -32.26
CA LYS A 269 22.92 24.54 -33.22
C LYS A 269 21.93 23.38 -33.06
N VAL A 270 21.12 23.14 -34.08
CA VAL A 270 20.15 22.04 -34.09
C VAL A 270 20.88 20.71 -33.85
N GLY A 271 20.34 19.89 -32.93
CA GLY A 271 20.93 18.61 -32.52
C GLY A 271 22.05 18.71 -31.47
N GLN A 272 22.52 19.91 -31.10
CA GLN A 272 23.46 20.08 -30.00
C GLN A 272 22.72 20.07 -28.64
N THR A 273 23.38 19.55 -27.61
CA THR A 273 22.89 19.55 -26.23
C THR A 273 22.97 20.92 -25.59
N TYR A 274 21.87 21.34 -24.98
CA TYR A 274 21.77 22.54 -24.13
C TYR A 274 21.00 22.20 -22.85
N THR A 275 21.16 23.02 -21.83
CA THR A 275 20.44 22.93 -20.57
C THR A 275 19.70 24.24 -20.31
N LEU A 276 18.38 24.15 -20.14
CA LEU A 276 17.49 25.23 -19.72
C LEU A 276 17.27 25.09 -18.21
N SER A 277 17.49 26.16 -17.45
CA SER A 277 17.23 26.21 -16.02
C SER A 277 16.58 27.52 -15.60
N TYR A 278 15.74 27.51 -14.57
CA TYR A 278 15.09 28.70 -14.02
C TYR A 278 14.49 28.40 -12.67
N TRP A 279 14.07 29.46 -11.97
CA TRP A 279 13.28 29.35 -10.77
C TRP A 279 11.86 29.85 -11.01
N TYR A 280 10.89 29.22 -10.35
CA TYR A 280 9.52 29.69 -10.37
C TYR A 280 8.90 29.67 -8.97
N LEU A 281 8.02 30.62 -8.70
CA LEU A 281 7.17 30.66 -7.51
C LEU A 281 5.72 30.49 -7.98
N PRO A 282 5.01 29.41 -7.56
CA PRO A 282 3.65 29.16 -8.01
C PRO A 282 2.69 30.30 -7.64
N GLY A 283 1.81 30.69 -8.57
CA GLY A 283 0.69 31.60 -8.29
C GLY A 283 -0.49 30.87 -7.63
N THR A 284 -1.60 31.57 -7.41
CA THR A 284 -2.75 30.99 -6.70
C THR A 284 -3.76 30.28 -7.60
N ASN A 285 -3.68 30.49 -8.92
CA ASN A 285 -4.78 30.13 -9.84
C ASN A 285 -4.36 29.40 -11.13
N GLY A 286 -3.07 29.17 -11.39
CA GLY A 286 -2.60 28.49 -12.61
C GLY A 286 -2.39 26.99 -12.43
N THR A 287 -2.62 26.17 -13.48
CA THR A 287 -2.44 24.70 -13.43
C THR A 287 -1.02 24.26 -13.74
N HIS A 288 -0.40 24.81 -14.80
CA HIS A 288 0.94 24.42 -15.26
C HIS A 288 1.71 25.59 -15.89
N LEU A 289 3.03 25.58 -15.76
CA LEU A 289 3.98 26.44 -16.46
C LEU A 289 4.77 25.61 -17.45
N THR A 290 4.80 26.04 -18.71
CA THR A 290 5.66 25.44 -19.73
C THR A 290 6.75 26.39 -20.20
N ALA A 291 8.00 25.91 -20.20
CA ALA A 291 9.13 26.56 -20.86
C ALA A 291 9.77 25.60 -21.87
N ARG A 292 9.78 25.95 -23.16
CA ARG A 292 10.26 25.02 -24.20
C ARG A 292 10.82 25.71 -25.43
N LEU A 293 11.66 25.01 -26.16
CA LEU A 293 12.01 25.41 -27.53
C LEU A 293 10.89 25.04 -28.52
N SER A 294 10.67 25.88 -29.53
CA SER A 294 9.77 25.57 -30.63
C SER A 294 10.21 24.29 -31.33
N ARG A 295 9.27 23.42 -31.67
CA ARG A 295 9.58 22.16 -32.36
C ARG A 295 9.51 22.40 -33.86
N SER A 296 10.63 22.19 -34.55
CA SER A 296 10.67 22.07 -36.00
C SER A 296 11.22 20.68 -36.35
N GLY A 297 10.51 19.86 -37.13
CA GLY A 297 10.96 18.52 -37.57
C GLY A 297 10.90 17.38 -36.54
N ASP A 298 11.10 16.15 -37.03
CA ASP A 298 11.24 14.91 -36.26
C ASP A 298 12.71 14.64 -35.97
N TYR A 299 13.17 14.98 -34.76
CA TYR A 299 14.54 14.72 -34.33
C TYR A 299 14.57 13.66 -33.22
N PRO A 300 15.48 12.68 -33.28
CA PRO A 300 15.68 11.71 -32.20
C PRO A 300 16.35 12.40 -31.00
N GLY A 301 15.73 12.27 -29.82
CA GLY A 301 16.23 12.81 -28.55
C GLY A 301 15.17 13.60 -27.77
N ARG A 302 15.37 13.76 -26.46
CA ARG A 302 14.51 14.59 -25.61
C ARG A 302 14.77 16.06 -25.97
N GLY A 303 13.78 16.74 -26.56
CA GLY A 303 13.85 18.18 -26.78
C GLY A 303 13.88 18.95 -25.46
N ILE A 304 14.21 20.24 -25.53
CA ILE A 304 14.12 21.14 -24.37
C ILE A 304 12.65 21.55 -24.19
N ASP A 305 11.98 20.88 -23.27
CA ASP A 305 10.59 21.11 -22.90
C ASP A 305 10.42 20.82 -21.40
N THR A 306 9.99 21.82 -20.64
CA THR A 306 9.62 21.71 -19.24
C THR A 306 8.14 22.04 -19.10
N THR A 307 7.37 21.17 -18.45
CA THR A 307 6.01 21.50 -18.01
C THR A 307 5.93 21.17 -16.53
N HIS A 308 5.61 22.14 -15.70
CA HIS A 308 5.54 22.01 -14.26
C HIS A 308 4.16 22.37 -13.77
N SER A 309 3.60 21.59 -12.86
CA SER A 309 2.36 21.98 -12.18
C SER A 309 2.60 23.25 -11.36
N LEU A 310 1.78 24.27 -11.60
CA LEU A 310 1.67 25.49 -10.79
C LEU A 310 0.68 25.34 -9.65
N VAL A 311 0.02 24.19 -9.59
CA VAL A 311 -0.62 23.68 -8.39
C VAL A 311 0.24 22.55 -7.82
N PRO A 312 1.46 22.79 -7.31
CA PRO A 312 2.13 21.75 -6.54
C PRO A 312 1.38 21.43 -5.25
N THR A 313 0.33 22.17 -4.88
CA THR A 313 -0.19 22.22 -3.51
C THR A 313 -1.58 21.61 -3.30
N ALA A 314 -2.54 21.73 -4.23
CA ALA A 314 -3.93 21.31 -3.97
C ALA A 314 -4.12 19.81 -3.70
N TYR A 315 -3.19 18.97 -4.16
CA TYR A 315 -3.24 17.51 -4.06
C TYR A 315 -2.09 16.93 -3.23
N LEU A 316 -1.36 17.75 -2.46
CA LEU A 316 -0.38 17.24 -1.49
C LEU A 316 -1.10 16.68 -0.26
N PRO A 317 -0.54 15.67 0.41
CA PRO A 317 -1.20 15.08 1.57
C PRO A 317 -1.50 16.13 2.66
N GLY A 318 -0.57 17.05 2.95
CA GLY A 318 -0.78 18.11 3.93
C GLY A 318 -1.89 19.12 3.58
N VAL A 319 -2.16 19.33 2.29
CA VAL A 319 -3.27 20.21 1.86
C VAL A 319 -4.61 19.49 1.89
N LEU A 320 -4.64 18.21 1.48
CA LEU A 320 -5.83 17.38 1.67
C LEU A 320 -6.15 17.24 3.16
N PHE A 321 -5.13 17.04 3.99
CA PHE A 321 -5.26 16.98 5.44
C PHE A 321 -5.84 18.28 6.02
N ALA A 322 -5.30 19.45 5.62
CA ALA A 322 -5.84 20.74 6.05
C ALA A 322 -7.31 20.94 5.62
N ARG A 323 -7.67 20.52 4.40
CA ARG A 323 -9.06 20.58 3.90
C ARG A 323 -9.99 19.64 4.67
N LEU A 324 -9.52 18.43 4.98
CA LEU A 324 -10.21 17.45 5.82
C LEU A 324 -10.45 18.01 7.22
N GLN A 325 -9.41 18.52 7.89
CA GLN A 325 -9.52 19.15 9.21
C GLN A 325 -10.46 20.36 9.24
N ALA A 326 -10.57 21.10 8.14
CA ALA A 326 -11.48 22.22 8.01
C ALA A 326 -12.94 21.80 7.75
N GLY A 327 -13.23 20.50 7.58
CA GLY A 327 -14.55 19.99 7.20
C GLY A 327 -14.99 20.42 5.79
N GLN A 328 -14.02 20.72 4.91
CA GLN A 328 -14.24 21.22 3.55
C GLN A 328 -13.96 20.17 2.46
N ALA A 329 -13.63 18.94 2.87
CA ALA A 329 -13.26 17.85 2.00
C ALA A 329 -14.44 16.93 1.66
N ARG A 330 -14.42 16.36 0.46
CA ARG A 330 -15.31 15.29 0.01
C ARG A 330 -14.65 13.93 0.23
N VAL A 331 -15.44 12.86 0.11
CA VAL A 331 -14.95 11.49 0.35
C VAL A 331 -13.77 11.10 -0.56
N ASP A 332 -13.70 11.62 -1.79
CA ASP A 332 -12.58 11.32 -2.67
C ASP A 332 -11.29 12.06 -2.26
N ASP A 333 -11.37 13.21 -1.57
CA ASP A 333 -10.21 13.84 -0.92
C ASP A 333 -9.68 12.94 0.22
N LEU A 334 -10.57 12.38 1.04
CA LEU A 334 -10.21 11.44 2.12
C LEU A 334 -9.55 10.18 1.56
N ARG A 335 -10.13 9.59 0.51
CA ARG A 335 -9.58 8.41 -0.17
C ARG A 335 -8.21 8.71 -0.77
N ALA A 336 -8.04 9.83 -1.46
CA ALA A 336 -6.76 10.24 -2.01
C ALA A 336 -5.72 10.42 -0.90
N TRP A 337 -6.05 11.15 0.17
CA TRP A 337 -5.19 11.32 1.34
C TRP A 337 -4.75 9.99 1.95
N TYR A 338 -5.69 9.05 2.13
CA TYR A 338 -5.44 7.71 2.65
C TYR A 338 -4.49 6.91 1.74
N LEU A 339 -4.74 6.94 0.43
CA LEU A 339 -3.93 6.23 -0.56
C LEU A 339 -2.51 6.79 -0.67
N MET A 340 -2.37 8.11 -0.59
CA MET A 340 -1.06 8.76 -0.54
C MET A 340 -0.29 8.36 0.72
N HIS A 341 -0.95 8.22 1.87
CA HIS A 341 -0.32 7.70 3.09
C HIS A 341 0.12 6.25 2.95
N ALA A 342 -0.73 5.39 2.38
CA ALA A 342 -0.40 4.00 2.10
C ALA A 342 0.87 3.86 1.23
N VAL A 343 0.99 4.70 0.19
CA VAL A 343 2.14 4.70 -0.73
C VAL A 343 3.38 5.34 -0.11
N ARG A 344 3.25 6.51 0.53
CA ARG A 344 4.36 7.42 0.83
C ARG A 344 4.86 7.36 2.28
N SER A 345 4.05 6.91 3.23
CA SER A 345 4.42 6.96 4.66
C SER A 345 5.54 5.97 4.98
N GLU A 346 6.46 6.36 5.87
CA GLU A 346 7.45 5.43 6.44
C GLU A 346 6.85 4.57 7.57
N ARG A 347 5.72 4.99 8.15
CA ARG A 347 4.95 4.28 9.18
C ARG A 347 4.06 3.20 8.55
N GLN A 348 4.65 2.27 7.83
CA GLN A 348 3.91 1.29 7.03
C GLN A 348 3.03 0.36 7.87
N LEU A 349 3.50 -0.11 9.03
CA LEU A 349 2.66 -0.92 9.93
C LEU A 349 1.47 -0.14 10.45
N LEU A 350 1.63 1.15 10.72
CA LEU A 350 0.50 2.00 11.09
C LEU A 350 -0.54 2.04 9.96
N GLN A 351 -0.13 2.17 8.69
CA GLN A 351 -1.08 2.23 7.57
C GLN A 351 -1.85 0.92 7.38
N THR A 352 -1.19 -0.24 7.53
CA THR A 352 -1.85 -1.54 7.44
C THR A 352 -2.77 -1.81 8.65
N LEU A 353 -2.41 -1.32 9.84
CA LEU A 353 -3.28 -1.40 11.02
C LEU A 353 -4.50 -0.46 10.94
N LEU A 354 -4.35 0.70 10.31
CA LEU A 354 -5.48 1.58 9.99
C LEU A 354 -6.44 0.90 9.01
N GLN A 355 -5.94 0.22 7.98
CA GLN A 355 -6.77 -0.62 7.11
C GLN A 355 -7.48 -1.73 7.90
N PHE A 356 -6.75 -2.43 8.77
CA PHE A 356 -7.34 -3.48 9.60
C PHE A 356 -8.47 -2.93 10.48
N THR A 357 -8.28 -1.76 11.10
CA THR A 357 -9.28 -1.17 12.01
C THR A 357 -10.48 -0.62 11.25
N ASP A 358 -10.27 0.07 10.13
CA ASP A 358 -11.33 0.50 9.21
C ASP A 358 -12.16 -0.70 8.71
N ASN A 359 -11.49 -1.82 8.41
CA ASN A 359 -12.18 -3.03 7.98
C ASN A 359 -12.90 -3.77 9.10
N HIS A 360 -12.32 -3.78 10.31
CA HIS A 360 -12.85 -4.50 11.45
C HIS A 360 -14.06 -3.79 12.06
N PHE A 361 -14.03 -2.46 12.13
CA PHE A 361 -15.12 -1.61 12.62
C PHE A 361 -15.78 -0.87 11.45
N VAL A 362 -16.14 -1.64 10.42
CA VAL A 362 -16.54 -1.06 9.14
C VAL A 362 -17.79 -0.17 9.26
N THR A 363 -17.75 0.94 8.53
CA THR A 363 -18.82 1.92 8.38
C THR A 363 -19.19 2.09 6.91
N GLN A 364 -20.29 2.78 6.66
CA GLN A 364 -20.75 3.11 5.31
C GLN A 364 -20.98 4.61 5.16
N TYR A 365 -20.06 5.27 4.45
CA TYR A 365 -20.17 6.68 4.08
C TYR A 365 -21.53 7.02 3.47
N SER A 366 -22.03 6.19 2.54
CA SER A 366 -23.29 6.45 1.85
C SER A 366 -24.49 6.47 2.81
N LYS A 367 -24.51 5.61 3.85
CA LYS A 367 -25.58 5.59 4.85
C LYS A 367 -25.53 6.84 5.75
N SER A 368 -24.33 7.27 6.14
CA SER A 368 -24.13 8.54 6.86
C SER A 368 -24.62 9.74 6.03
N ARG A 369 -24.24 9.80 4.76
CA ARG A 369 -24.64 10.86 3.81
C ARG A 369 -26.15 10.90 3.63
N GLU A 370 -26.80 9.75 3.48
CA GLU A 370 -28.27 9.65 3.33
C GLU A 370 -29.01 10.03 4.61
N TRP A 371 -28.52 9.61 5.78
CA TRP A 371 -29.12 9.99 7.06
C TRP A 371 -29.04 11.50 7.31
N LEU A 372 -27.97 12.14 6.84
CA LEU A 372 -27.77 13.59 6.93
C LEU A 372 -28.64 14.37 5.95
N ASP A 373 -29.25 13.72 4.95
CA ASP A 373 -30.17 14.37 4.03
C ASP A 373 -31.41 14.88 4.80
N GLY A 374 -31.72 16.17 4.62
CA GLY A 374 -32.73 16.86 5.43
C GLY A 374 -32.35 17.16 6.90
N GLN A 375 -31.18 16.72 7.38
CA GLN A 375 -30.62 17.14 8.69
C GLN A 375 -29.69 18.34 8.56
N VAL A 376 -28.99 18.43 7.43
CA VAL A 376 -28.04 19.51 7.09
C VAL A 376 -28.62 20.31 5.92
N THR A 377 -28.76 21.63 6.05
CA THR A 377 -29.17 22.51 4.94
C THR A 377 -28.20 23.69 4.76
N ASN A 378 -28.33 24.40 3.64
CA ASN A 378 -27.52 25.58 3.26
C ASN A 378 -26.03 25.29 2.95
N SER A 379 -25.09 25.98 3.60
CA SER A 379 -23.66 26.03 3.22
C SER A 379 -22.88 24.74 3.49
N LEU A 380 -23.37 23.90 4.41
CA LEU A 380 -22.84 22.56 4.66
C LEU A 380 -23.62 21.56 3.81
N THR A 381 -22.94 20.56 3.26
CA THR A 381 -23.60 19.48 2.53
C THR A 381 -23.50 18.17 3.32
N PRO A 382 -24.49 17.25 3.18
CA PRO A 382 -24.41 15.92 3.76
C PRO A 382 -23.11 15.19 3.43
N SER A 383 -22.57 15.43 2.23
CA SER A 383 -21.32 14.82 1.77
C SER A 383 -20.09 15.28 2.56
N LEU A 384 -20.02 16.57 2.94
CA LEU A 384 -18.90 17.11 3.73
C LEU A 384 -18.93 16.54 5.15
N VAL A 385 -20.11 16.56 5.78
CA VAL A 385 -20.27 16.08 7.17
C VAL A 385 -20.05 14.57 7.27
N ALA A 386 -20.56 13.78 6.31
CA ALA A 386 -20.28 12.34 6.27
C ALA A 386 -18.79 12.04 6.07
N THR A 387 -18.09 12.81 5.24
CA THR A 387 -16.63 12.67 5.06
C THR A 387 -15.89 12.96 6.36
N GLU A 388 -16.33 13.99 7.09
CA GLU A 388 -15.75 14.36 8.38
C GLU A 388 -15.94 13.29 9.46
N PHE A 389 -17.03 12.51 9.41
CA PHE A 389 -17.21 11.37 10.31
C PHE A 389 -16.14 10.30 10.09
N GLU A 390 -15.98 9.85 8.85
CA GLU A 390 -14.97 8.82 8.50
C GLU A 390 -13.55 9.32 8.80
N PHE A 391 -13.26 10.59 8.48
CA PHE A 391 -11.94 11.18 8.74
C PHE A 391 -11.63 11.26 10.24
N ARG A 392 -12.56 11.77 11.06
CA ARG A 392 -12.35 11.86 12.52
C ARG A 392 -12.22 10.50 13.17
N GLU A 393 -13.01 9.52 12.74
CA GLU A 393 -12.88 8.13 13.19
C GLU A 393 -11.49 7.57 12.86
N LEU A 394 -11.04 7.74 11.62
CA LEU A 394 -9.70 7.33 11.19
C LEU A 394 -8.57 8.00 11.98
N LEU A 395 -8.70 9.29 12.32
CA LEU A 395 -7.71 9.97 13.17
C LEU A 395 -7.69 9.42 14.60
N ARG A 396 -8.84 9.05 15.15
CA ARG A 396 -8.90 8.40 16.47
C ARG A 396 -8.26 7.02 16.44
N TRP A 397 -8.45 6.24 15.38
CA TRP A 397 -7.70 4.99 15.17
C TRP A 397 -6.20 5.22 15.16
N ARG A 398 -5.75 6.23 14.43
CA ARG A 398 -4.34 6.61 14.35
C ARG A 398 -3.77 7.00 15.71
N GLU A 399 -4.52 7.75 16.52
CA GLU A 399 -4.13 8.12 17.88
C GLU A 399 -3.91 6.87 18.76
N ILE A 400 -4.83 5.90 18.73
CA ILE A 400 -4.69 4.67 19.52
C ILE A 400 -3.47 3.85 19.09
N TRP A 401 -3.22 3.72 17.79
CA TRP A 401 -2.07 2.97 17.28
C TRP A 401 -0.71 3.66 17.52
N LEU A 402 -0.69 5.00 17.58
CA LEU A 402 0.48 5.78 17.99
C LEU A 402 0.75 5.71 19.49
N ASN A 403 -0.26 5.39 20.30
CA ASN A 403 -0.10 5.24 21.75
C ASN A 403 0.56 3.89 22.09
N PRO A 404 1.72 3.86 22.77
CA PRO A 404 2.35 2.62 23.23
C PRO A 404 1.50 1.76 24.17
N ASN A 405 0.55 2.41 24.84
CA ASN A 405 -0.41 1.78 25.75
C ASN A 405 -1.80 1.64 25.11
N GLY A 406 -1.94 1.81 23.79
CA GLY A 406 -3.20 1.58 23.08
C GLY A 406 -3.72 0.16 23.29
N THR A 407 -4.98 0.06 23.69
CA THR A 407 -5.65 -1.22 23.95
C THR A 407 -6.80 -1.48 23.00
N PHE A 408 -7.23 -2.74 22.89
CA PHE A 408 -8.44 -3.07 22.14
C PHE A 408 -9.71 -2.41 22.72
N LEU A 409 -9.77 -2.18 24.04
CA LEU A 409 -10.86 -1.41 24.65
C LEU A 409 -10.90 0.02 24.12
N ASP A 410 -9.74 0.65 23.92
CA ASP A 410 -9.68 1.99 23.34
C ASP A 410 -10.22 1.99 21.92
N LEU A 411 -9.92 0.94 21.14
CA LEU A 411 -10.49 0.79 19.81
C LEU A 411 -12.03 0.63 19.85
N LEU A 412 -12.53 -0.27 20.71
CA LEU A 412 -13.98 -0.46 20.87
C LEU A 412 -14.72 0.84 21.25
N ARG A 413 -14.09 1.70 22.06
CA ARG A 413 -14.65 3.00 22.44
C ARG A 413 -14.75 3.94 21.26
N VAL A 414 -13.74 4.00 20.41
CA VAL A 414 -13.78 4.85 19.21
C VAL A 414 -14.95 4.41 18.30
N SER A 415 -15.11 3.11 18.05
CA SER A 415 -16.24 2.55 17.28
C SER A 415 -17.58 2.94 17.91
N ALA A 416 -17.76 2.69 19.21
CA ALA A 416 -19.04 2.96 19.89
C ALA A 416 -19.42 4.45 19.89
N GLU A 417 -18.44 5.33 19.86
CA GLU A 417 -18.63 6.79 19.87
C GLU A 417 -18.60 7.41 18.47
N SER A 418 -18.28 6.65 17.42
CA SER A 418 -18.22 7.15 16.05
C SER A 418 -19.62 7.54 15.56
N PRO A 419 -19.83 8.78 15.10
CA PRO A 419 -21.08 9.17 14.47
C PRO A 419 -21.42 8.30 13.26
N ALA A 420 -20.43 7.89 12.46
CA ALA A 420 -20.63 6.99 11.33
C ALA A 420 -21.15 5.63 11.82
N MET A 421 -20.54 5.05 12.86
CA MET A 421 -20.98 3.76 13.42
C MET A 421 -22.38 3.82 14.04
N ILE A 422 -22.71 4.86 14.84
CA ILE A 422 -24.03 4.91 15.49
C ILE A 422 -25.15 5.13 14.47
N ILE A 423 -24.86 5.75 13.31
CA ILE A 423 -25.79 5.83 12.16
C ILE A 423 -25.82 4.50 11.42
N TYR A 424 -24.66 3.92 11.11
CA TYR A 424 -24.52 2.72 10.30
C TYR A 424 -25.27 1.52 10.89
N LEU A 425 -25.21 1.34 12.21
CA LEU A 425 -25.92 0.27 12.91
C LEU A 425 -27.20 0.74 13.61
N ASP A 426 -27.78 1.85 13.13
CA ASP A 426 -29.09 2.38 13.50
C ASP A 426 -29.30 2.68 14.99
N THR A 427 -28.21 2.76 15.76
CA THR A 427 -28.22 3.15 17.18
C THR A 427 -28.87 4.53 17.38
N VAL A 428 -28.77 5.44 16.41
CA VAL A 428 -29.50 6.73 16.40
C VAL A 428 -31.01 6.60 16.64
N THR A 429 -31.61 5.45 16.32
CA THR A 429 -33.04 5.16 16.51
C THR A 429 -33.35 4.49 17.86
N SER A 430 -32.34 3.98 18.57
CA SER A 430 -32.48 3.21 19.80
C SER A 430 -33.00 4.08 20.96
N ARG A 431 -34.00 3.57 21.69
CA ARG A 431 -34.63 4.26 22.84
C ARG A 431 -35.21 3.28 23.85
N GLY A 432 -35.37 3.71 25.10
CA GLY A 432 -36.00 2.92 26.16
C GLY A 432 -37.38 2.40 25.72
N GLY A 433 -37.62 1.11 25.95
CA GLY A 433 -38.83 0.39 25.49
C GLY A 433 -38.85 -0.01 24.01
N ASN A 434 -37.88 0.44 23.20
CA ASN A 434 -37.71 0.05 21.79
C ASN A 434 -36.21 0.16 21.42
N ALA A 435 -35.40 -0.70 22.04
CA ALA A 435 -33.98 -0.78 21.79
C ALA A 435 -33.72 -1.41 20.41
N ASN A 436 -32.75 -0.85 19.66
CA ASN A 436 -32.32 -1.43 18.40
C ASN A 436 -31.16 -2.42 18.68
N GLU A 437 -31.31 -3.66 18.21
CA GLU A 437 -30.36 -4.75 18.48
C GLU A 437 -29.14 -4.76 17.56
N ASN A 438 -29.18 -4.08 16.40
CA ASN A 438 -28.16 -4.19 15.34
C ASN A 438 -26.74 -3.98 15.89
N TYR A 439 -26.50 -2.86 16.59
CA TYR A 439 -25.18 -2.60 17.17
C TYR A 439 -24.75 -3.66 18.20
N SER A 440 -25.67 -4.18 19.02
CA SER A 440 -25.32 -5.22 20.00
C SER A 440 -25.03 -6.56 19.35
N ARG A 441 -25.73 -6.88 18.27
CA ARG A 441 -25.45 -8.03 17.42
C ARG A 441 -24.04 -7.90 16.86
N GLU A 442 -23.77 -6.88 16.06
CA GLU A 442 -22.45 -6.75 15.41
C GLU A 442 -21.30 -6.62 16.42
N LEU A 443 -21.53 -5.94 17.55
CA LEU A 443 -20.56 -5.86 18.62
C LEU A 443 -20.15 -7.25 19.14
N LEU A 444 -21.09 -8.19 19.28
CA LEU A 444 -20.81 -9.56 19.71
C LEU A 444 -20.29 -10.43 18.56
N GLU A 445 -20.98 -10.42 17.41
CA GLU A 445 -20.74 -11.35 16.31
C GLU A 445 -19.50 -10.98 15.50
N LEU A 446 -19.28 -9.69 15.22
CA LEU A 446 -18.28 -9.23 14.24
C LEU A 446 -17.11 -8.49 14.87
N PHE A 447 -17.34 -7.74 15.95
CA PHE A 447 -16.32 -6.87 16.55
C PHE A 447 -15.65 -7.46 17.79
N THR A 448 -16.24 -8.47 18.45
CA THR A 448 -15.64 -9.02 19.69
C THR A 448 -15.56 -10.53 19.73
N MET A 449 -16.64 -11.26 19.96
CA MET A 449 -16.56 -12.67 20.33
C MET A 449 -16.52 -13.60 19.10
N GLY A 450 -16.97 -13.13 17.94
CA GLY A 450 -17.19 -13.99 16.78
C GLY A 450 -18.56 -14.65 16.83
N VAL A 451 -19.11 -15.01 15.67
CA VAL A 451 -20.40 -15.72 15.53
C VAL A 451 -20.40 -17.00 16.39
N ASP A 452 -21.51 -17.27 17.09
CA ASP A 452 -21.76 -18.48 17.89
C ASP A 452 -20.74 -18.78 19.01
N ASN A 453 -20.03 -17.77 19.55
CA ASN A 453 -18.98 -17.98 20.54
C ASN A 453 -19.39 -17.67 22.00
N GLY A 454 -20.55 -18.17 22.45
CA GLY A 454 -20.94 -18.15 23.87
C GLY A 454 -21.97 -17.09 24.29
N TYR A 455 -22.66 -16.45 23.35
CA TYR A 455 -23.83 -15.62 23.63
C TYR A 455 -25.08 -16.22 22.99
N ASP A 456 -26.25 -15.67 23.28
CA ASP A 456 -27.49 -16.01 22.59
C ASP A 456 -28.33 -14.74 22.33
N GLN A 457 -29.50 -14.91 21.71
CA GLN A 457 -30.41 -13.81 21.39
C GLN A 457 -30.84 -12.99 22.62
N THR A 458 -30.96 -13.62 23.80
CA THR A 458 -31.34 -12.90 25.04
C THR A 458 -30.22 -11.94 25.45
N ASP A 459 -28.96 -12.30 25.23
CA ASP A 459 -27.83 -11.42 25.54
C ASP A 459 -27.82 -10.19 24.62
N ILE A 460 -28.13 -10.38 23.33
CA ILE A 460 -28.27 -9.30 22.35
C ILE A 460 -29.38 -8.34 22.77
N GLU A 461 -30.56 -8.87 23.13
CA GLU A 461 -31.69 -8.07 23.61
C GLU A 461 -31.33 -7.28 24.88
N GLN A 462 -30.70 -7.91 25.87
CA GLN A 462 -30.31 -7.24 27.11
C GLN A 462 -29.22 -6.19 26.91
N MET A 463 -28.26 -6.46 26.01
CA MET A 463 -27.20 -5.54 25.65
C MET A 463 -27.72 -4.33 24.89
N SER A 464 -28.69 -4.52 23.97
CA SER A 464 -29.28 -3.45 23.16
C SER A 464 -29.84 -2.29 23.99
N ARG A 465 -30.37 -2.62 25.17
CA ARG A 465 -30.93 -1.64 26.13
C ARG A 465 -29.87 -0.65 26.61
N ALA A 466 -28.59 -1.03 26.68
CA ALA A 466 -27.50 -0.14 27.10
C ALA A 466 -27.18 0.96 26.07
N TRP A 467 -27.45 0.71 24.79
CA TRP A 467 -27.20 1.63 23.68
C TRP A 467 -28.36 2.59 23.43
N THR A 468 -29.45 2.46 24.18
CA THR A 468 -30.57 3.41 24.11
C THR A 468 -30.14 4.80 24.56
N GLY A 469 -30.55 5.84 23.83
CA GLY A 469 -30.21 7.23 24.13
C GLY A 469 -28.93 7.74 23.46
N TRP A 470 -28.10 6.87 22.87
CA TRP A 470 -26.95 7.27 22.05
C TRP A 470 -27.44 7.78 20.69
N ARG A 471 -27.02 8.99 20.30
CA ARG A 471 -27.45 9.63 19.03
C ARG A 471 -26.32 10.50 18.46
N VAL A 472 -26.55 11.00 17.24
CA VAL A 472 -25.75 12.08 16.64
C VAL A 472 -26.58 13.36 16.64
N ASP A 473 -26.01 14.45 17.14
CA ASP A 473 -26.58 15.79 17.10
C ASP A 473 -25.45 16.80 16.78
N LYS A 474 -25.81 18.00 16.32
CA LYS A 474 -24.88 19.13 16.17
C LYS A 474 -24.66 19.79 17.53
N LEU A 475 -23.42 19.81 18.02
CA LEU A 475 -23.03 20.41 19.31
C LEU A 475 -22.19 21.68 19.09
N PRO A 476 -22.17 22.63 20.06
CA PRO A 476 -21.26 23.76 20.02
C PRO A 476 -19.79 23.31 19.86
N PRO A 477 -18.94 23.99 19.07
CA PRO A 477 -17.58 23.53 18.79
C PRO A 477 -16.72 23.33 20.05
N ASP A 478 -16.86 24.22 21.03
CA ASP A 478 -16.17 24.15 22.33
C ASP A 478 -16.67 23.01 23.24
N GLN A 479 -17.82 22.42 22.91
CA GLN A 479 -18.43 21.31 23.64
C GLN A 479 -18.57 20.04 22.81
N ALA A 480 -17.90 19.94 21.66
CA ALA A 480 -18.01 18.79 20.75
C ALA A 480 -17.57 17.46 21.36
N HIS A 481 -16.75 17.49 22.42
CA HIS A 481 -16.31 16.31 23.18
C HIS A 481 -17.17 16.03 24.42
N ASN A 482 -18.17 16.86 24.71
CA ASN A 482 -19.09 16.66 25.83
C ASN A 482 -20.39 16.03 25.32
N PRO A 483 -20.61 14.71 25.48
CA PRO A 483 -21.80 14.03 24.98
C PRO A 483 -23.09 14.50 25.68
N PHE A 484 -23.00 15.24 26.79
CA PHE A 484 -24.14 15.76 27.54
C PHE A 484 -24.49 17.21 27.18
N ALA A 485 -23.78 17.82 26.23
CA ALA A 485 -24.03 19.19 25.82
C ALA A 485 -25.43 19.35 25.21
N ASN A 486 -25.94 20.59 25.31
CA ASN A 486 -27.13 20.96 24.57
C ASN A 486 -26.80 21.02 23.09
N ARG A 487 -27.70 20.49 22.26
CA ARG A 487 -27.56 20.63 20.81
C ARG A 487 -27.68 22.10 20.41
N VAL A 488 -27.02 22.46 19.32
CA VAL A 488 -27.27 23.72 18.62
C VAL A 488 -28.71 23.72 18.08
N ALA A 489 -29.43 24.82 18.30
CA ALA A 489 -30.84 24.93 17.93
C ALA A 489 -31.00 25.13 16.41
N ASP A 490 -30.18 25.99 15.83
CA ASP A 490 -30.09 26.18 14.38
C ASP A 490 -29.20 25.08 13.77
N ARG A 491 -29.80 24.27 12.91
CA ARG A 491 -29.07 23.19 12.21
C ARG A 491 -28.13 23.74 11.13
N ASP A 492 -28.32 24.99 10.73
CA ASP A 492 -27.80 25.54 9.50
C ASP A 492 -26.73 26.62 9.75
N ASN A 493 -27.10 27.74 10.38
CA ASN A 493 -26.24 28.94 10.40
C ASN A 493 -25.28 29.03 11.59
N ASP A 494 -25.57 28.32 12.68
CA ASP A 494 -24.72 28.35 13.86
C ASP A 494 -23.50 27.44 13.69
N PRO A 495 -22.29 27.89 14.07
CA PRO A 495 -21.12 27.02 14.07
C PRO A 495 -21.35 25.84 15.03
N GLY A 496 -21.06 24.62 14.59
CA GLY A 496 -21.24 23.42 15.39
C GLY A 496 -20.68 22.18 14.73
N VAL A 497 -20.42 21.15 15.54
CA VAL A 497 -19.82 19.88 15.13
C VAL A 497 -20.84 18.77 15.31
N TRP A 498 -21.13 18.03 14.25
CA TRP A 498 -21.93 16.81 14.34
C TRP A 498 -21.13 15.71 15.03
N THR A 499 -21.65 15.21 16.14
CA THR A 499 -20.91 14.29 17.01
C THR A 499 -21.86 13.51 17.92
N LEU A 500 -21.33 12.57 18.69
CA LEU A 500 -22.09 11.81 19.69
C LEU A 500 -22.75 12.76 20.70
N ARG A 501 -24.05 12.52 20.94
CA ARG A 501 -24.80 13.10 22.04
C ARG A 501 -25.62 12.03 22.74
N TYR A 502 -25.58 12.03 24.06
CA TYR A 502 -26.34 11.13 24.90
C TYR A 502 -27.64 11.78 25.39
N ARG A 503 -28.77 11.09 25.21
CA ARG A 503 -30.12 11.49 25.62
C ARG A 503 -30.61 10.61 26.77
N ALA A 504 -30.35 11.06 27.99
CA ALA A 504 -30.77 10.37 29.22
C ALA A 504 -32.28 10.11 29.30
N ASP A 505 -33.11 11.01 28.77
CA ASP A 505 -34.58 10.87 28.72
C ASP A 505 -35.06 9.77 27.76
N ARG A 506 -34.15 9.23 26.95
CA ARG A 506 -34.41 8.17 25.97
C ARG A 506 -33.70 6.86 26.31
N HIS A 507 -33.05 6.78 27.46
CA HIS A 507 -32.36 5.58 27.91
C HIS A 507 -33.31 4.62 28.64
N ASP A 508 -33.05 3.32 28.53
CA ASP A 508 -33.65 2.30 29.37
C ASP A 508 -32.96 2.28 30.73
N ASN A 509 -33.61 2.85 31.74
CA ASN A 509 -33.05 2.98 33.08
C ASN A 509 -33.03 1.67 33.90
N GLY A 510 -33.64 0.60 33.38
CA GLY A 510 -33.73 -0.67 34.10
C GLY A 510 -32.39 -1.38 34.19
N ALA A 511 -32.21 -2.19 35.23
CA ALA A 511 -31.07 -3.08 35.36
C ALA A 511 -31.01 -4.07 34.17
N LYS A 512 -29.80 -4.50 33.82
CA LYS A 512 -29.52 -5.37 32.68
C LYS A 512 -28.65 -6.53 33.15
N VAL A 513 -28.93 -7.74 32.69
CA VAL A 513 -28.12 -8.92 32.99
C VAL A 513 -27.78 -9.57 31.67
N ILE A 514 -26.50 -9.57 31.33
CA ILE A 514 -25.96 -10.07 30.06
C ILE A 514 -25.11 -11.31 30.39
N PHE A 515 -25.18 -12.33 29.55
CA PHE A 515 -24.52 -13.64 29.72
C PHE A 515 -24.98 -14.40 30.96
N ARG A 516 -26.29 -14.39 31.23
CA ARG A 516 -26.85 -14.94 32.47
C ARG A 516 -26.41 -16.39 32.72
N GLY A 517 -25.71 -16.62 33.82
CA GLY A 517 -25.25 -17.94 34.26
C GLY A 517 -24.17 -18.58 33.38
N LYS A 518 -23.62 -17.87 32.39
CA LYS A 518 -22.67 -18.45 31.44
C LYS A 518 -21.25 -18.48 32.02
N THR A 519 -20.52 -19.53 31.66
CA THR A 519 -19.13 -19.75 32.08
C THR A 519 -18.23 -20.04 30.90
N VAL A 520 -16.96 -19.65 31.00
CA VAL A 520 -15.98 -19.82 29.93
C VAL A 520 -15.83 -21.33 29.62
N PRO A 521 -15.94 -21.75 28.35
CA PRO A 521 -15.82 -23.16 27.97
C PRO A 521 -14.49 -23.81 28.38
N ALA A 522 -14.51 -25.12 28.63
CA ALA A 522 -13.33 -25.88 29.06
C ALA A 522 -12.16 -25.82 28.07
N ARG A 523 -12.44 -25.66 26.77
CA ARG A 523 -11.44 -25.55 25.69
C ARG A 523 -10.43 -24.42 25.88
N PHE A 524 -10.76 -23.40 26.69
CA PHE A 524 -9.84 -22.31 26.98
C PHE A 524 -8.74 -22.68 27.98
N GLY A 525 -8.91 -23.79 28.71
CA GLY A 525 -7.98 -24.22 29.74
C GLY A 525 -7.81 -23.21 30.89
N PRO A 526 -6.97 -23.53 31.89
CA PRO A 526 -6.61 -22.58 32.92
C PRO A 526 -5.83 -21.37 32.37
N PRO A 527 -6.06 -20.16 32.91
CA PRO A 527 -6.86 -19.92 34.09
C PRO A 527 -8.33 -19.57 33.76
N TYR A 528 -8.73 -19.60 32.48
CA TYR A 528 -10.02 -19.09 32.00
C TYR A 528 -11.19 -20.05 32.22
N ALA A 529 -11.00 -21.35 31.95
CA ALA A 529 -12.05 -22.35 31.93
C ALA A 529 -12.90 -22.34 33.22
N GLY A 530 -14.21 -22.37 33.07
CA GLY A 530 -15.17 -22.38 34.17
C GLY A 530 -15.43 -21.03 34.85
N ARG A 531 -14.70 -19.96 34.49
CA ARG A 531 -14.98 -18.61 35.01
C ARG A 531 -16.36 -18.14 34.58
N ASN A 532 -17.15 -17.63 35.52
CA ASN A 532 -18.39 -16.93 35.21
C ASN A 532 -18.07 -15.59 34.53
N TYR A 533 -18.79 -15.27 33.45
CA TYR A 533 -18.66 -13.99 32.75
C TYR A 533 -20.00 -13.25 32.60
N GLU A 534 -20.96 -13.54 33.47
CA GLU A 534 -22.19 -12.76 33.57
C GLU A 534 -21.87 -11.31 33.95
N LEU A 535 -22.45 -10.36 33.20
CA LEU A 535 -22.35 -8.94 33.47
C LEU A 535 -23.69 -8.43 34.00
N ARG A 536 -23.67 -7.85 35.21
CA ARG A 536 -24.83 -7.21 35.83
C ARG A 536 -24.65 -5.70 35.87
N LEU A 537 -25.45 -5.00 35.07
CA LEU A 537 -25.50 -3.54 35.08
C LEU A 537 -26.63 -3.09 36.01
N PRO A 538 -26.36 -2.18 36.96
CA PRO A 538 -27.38 -1.67 37.86
C PRO A 538 -28.42 -0.83 37.11
N ALA A 539 -29.55 -0.54 37.75
CA ALA A 539 -30.45 0.49 37.24
C ALA A 539 -29.74 1.86 37.32
N ARG A 540 -29.71 2.59 36.21
CA ARG A 540 -29.08 3.92 36.11
C ARG A 540 -30.08 4.91 35.55
N SER A 541 -30.00 6.16 35.99
CA SER A 541 -30.86 7.24 35.49
C SER A 541 -30.04 8.49 35.18
N GLY A 542 -30.61 9.40 34.41
CA GLY A 542 -29.90 10.60 33.99
C GLY A 542 -28.67 10.25 33.14
N ASN A 543 -27.62 11.07 33.24
CA ASN A 543 -26.40 10.92 32.46
C ASN A 543 -25.60 9.65 32.84
N ALA A 544 -25.86 9.07 34.03
CA ALA A 544 -25.18 7.85 34.46
C ALA A 544 -25.52 6.64 33.59
N GLY A 545 -26.67 6.64 32.88
CA GLY A 545 -27.04 5.52 32.00
C GLY A 545 -26.06 5.28 30.84
N MET A 546 -25.33 6.31 30.40
CA MET A 546 -24.30 6.16 29.36
C MET A 546 -23.19 5.18 29.78
N GLN A 547 -22.93 5.06 31.09
CA GLN A 547 -21.94 4.15 31.64
C GLN A 547 -22.24 2.67 31.34
N ASP A 548 -23.51 2.31 31.06
CA ASP A 548 -23.87 0.95 30.69
C ASP A 548 -23.10 0.48 29.45
N GLY A 549 -23.00 1.33 28.43
CA GLY A 549 -22.24 1.02 27.21
C GLY A 549 -20.75 0.82 27.50
N TYR A 550 -20.14 1.71 28.27
CA TYR A 550 -18.71 1.61 28.61
C TYR A 550 -18.37 0.39 29.48
N ASP A 551 -19.27 0.00 30.39
CA ASP A 551 -19.10 -1.22 31.19
C ASP A 551 -19.16 -2.48 30.31
N ILE A 552 -20.06 -2.49 29.30
CA ILE A 552 -20.12 -3.57 28.30
C ILE A 552 -18.83 -3.64 27.49
N LEU A 553 -18.34 -2.51 26.95
CA LEU A 553 -17.11 -2.50 26.16
C LEU A 553 -15.93 -3.01 26.98
N ASN A 554 -15.80 -2.55 28.23
CA ASN A 554 -14.76 -2.99 29.15
C ASN A 554 -14.88 -4.48 29.46
N HIS A 555 -16.09 -5.00 29.68
CA HIS A 555 -16.31 -6.41 29.92
C HIS A 555 -15.91 -7.26 28.71
N LEU A 556 -16.42 -6.92 27.51
CA LEU A 556 -16.16 -7.65 26.27
C LEU A 556 -14.67 -7.66 25.91
N ALA A 557 -13.96 -6.55 26.05
CA ALA A 557 -12.52 -6.46 25.77
C ALA A 557 -11.66 -7.41 26.61
N ASN A 558 -12.18 -7.88 27.75
CA ASN A 558 -11.49 -8.75 28.69
C ASN A 558 -11.98 -10.21 28.65
N LEU A 559 -12.91 -10.56 27.76
CA LEU A 559 -13.35 -11.95 27.60
C LEU A 559 -12.34 -12.77 26.79
N PRO A 560 -12.06 -14.03 27.17
CA PRO A 560 -11.13 -14.88 26.44
C PRO A 560 -11.62 -15.19 25.00
N GLN A 561 -12.93 -15.20 24.78
CA GLN A 561 -13.52 -15.31 23.44
C GLN A 561 -13.11 -14.15 22.53
N THR A 562 -13.12 -12.92 23.06
CA THR A 562 -12.68 -11.72 22.34
C THR A 562 -11.18 -11.78 22.07
N GLN A 563 -10.39 -12.17 23.08
CA GLN A 563 -8.94 -12.30 22.94
C GLN A 563 -8.57 -13.30 21.84
N GLU A 564 -9.23 -14.47 21.81
CA GLU A 564 -9.06 -15.45 20.74
C GLU A 564 -9.45 -14.88 19.39
N TYR A 565 -10.66 -14.31 19.28
CA TYR A 565 -11.20 -13.82 18.01
C TYR A 565 -10.31 -12.74 17.38
N ILE A 566 -9.91 -11.73 18.16
CA ILE A 566 -9.04 -10.66 17.66
C ILE A 566 -7.63 -11.19 17.37
N SER A 567 -7.09 -12.09 18.20
CA SER A 567 -5.80 -12.72 17.92
C SER A 567 -5.82 -13.53 16.62
N VAL A 568 -6.92 -14.24 16.35
CA VAL A 568 -7.13 -14.97 15.09
C VAL A 568 -7.17 -14.00 13.91
N LYS A 569 -7.93 -12.90 13.98
CA LYS A 569 -7.98 -11.91 12.88
C LYS A 569 -6.62 -11.28 12.62
N LEU A 570 -5.87 -10.92 13.67
CA LEU A 570 -4.49 -10.40 13.52
C LEU A 570 -3.54 -11.44 12.94
N CYS A 571 -3.64 -12.71 13.36
CA CYS A 571 -2.83 -13.78 12.77
C CYS A 571 -3.20 -14.03 11.29
N ARG A 572 -4.48 -13.97 10.93
CA ARG A 572 -4.93 -14.03 9.53
C ARG A 572 -4.39 -12.90 8.69
N TRP A 573 -4.33 -11.71 9.27
CA TRP A 573 -3.83 -10.51 8.61
C TRP A 573 -2.32 -10.63 8.31
N PHE A 574 -1.53 -10.98 9.33
CA PHE A 574 -0.08 -10.90 9.26
C PHE A 574 0.65 -12.20 8.92
N VAL A 575 0.03 -13.37 9.06
CA VAL A 575 0.69 -14.67 8.88
C VAL A 575 0.14 -15.40 7.65
N HIS A 576 -1.03 -16.03 7.77
CA HIS A 576 -1.71 -16.80 6.71
C HIS A 576 -3.19 -17.02 7.06
N GLU A 577 -4.01 -17.51 6.13
CA GLU A 577 -5.48 -17.52 6.28
C GLU A 577 -6.04 -18.65 7.16
N ASP A 578 -5.28 -19.73 7.37
CA ASP A 578 -5.71 -20.97 8.06
C ASP A 578 -5.90 -20.86 9.59
N PHE A 579 -5.99 -19.65 10.15
CA PHE A 579 -6.38 -19.50 11.55
C PHE A 579 -7.90 -19.53 11.70
N HIS A 580 -8.42 -20.08 12.79
CA HIS A 580 -9.87 -20.15 13.04
C HIS A 580 -10.19 -19.83 14.51
N HIS A 581 -11.30 -19.13 14.77
CA HIS A 581 -11.78 -18.93 16.16
C HIS A 581 -12.80 -20.02 16.52
N GLY A 582 -12.92 -20.34 17.81
CA GLY A 582 -13.92 -21.27 18.32
C GLY A 582 -13.58 -22.76 18.15
N LEU A 583 -12.52 -23.08 17.39
CA LEU A 583 -12.11 -24.46 17.11
C LEU A 583 -10.96 -24.95 17.99
N TYR A 584 -10.13 -24.06 18.52
CA TYR A 584 -8.96 -24.46 19.29
C TYR A 584 -9.33 -24.94 20.69
N ASP A 585 -8.80 -26.11 21.05
CA ASP A 585 -8.69 -26.57 22.43
C ASP A 585 -7.30 -26.22 22.98
N PHE A 586 -7.22 -25.09 23.67
CA PHE A 586 -5.98 -24.59 24.26
C PHE A 586 -5.49 -25.42 25.45
N ASN A 587 -6.29 -26.36 25.94
CA ASN A 587 -5.91 -27.32 26.97
C ASN A 587 -5.37 -28.64 26.38
N ALA A 588 -5.47 -28.84 25.07
CA ALA A 588 -4.99 -30.05 24.41
C ALA A 588 -3.44 -30.13 24.42
N PRO A 589 -2.85 -31.30 24.72
CA PRO A 589 -1.40 -31.46 24.75
C PRO A 589 -0.73 -31.39 23.36
N ASP A 590 -1.51 -31.59 22.30
CA ASP A 590 -1.09 -31.65 20.90
C ASP A 590 -1.57 -30.44 20.07
N LEU A 591 -1.89 -29.32 20.72
CA LEU A 591 -2.30 -28.07 20.09
C LEU A 591 -1.36 -27.69 18.93
N GLY A 592 -1.93 -27.51 17.73
CA GLY A 592 -1.19 -27.15 16.51
C GLY A 592 -0.46 -25.80 16.59
N PRO A 593 0.46 -25.52 15.65
CA PRO A 593 1.25 -24.29 15.68
C PRO A 593 0.40 -23.02 15.65
N GLU A 594 -0.70 -22.99 14.91
CA GLU A 594 -1.65 -21.88 14.83
C GLU A 594 -2.31 -21.64 16.19
N GLY A 595 -2.83 -22.71 16.81
CA GLY A 595 -3.43 -22.65 18.14
C GLY A 595 -2.44 -22.21 19.22
N ARG A 596 -1.18 -22.66 19.14
CA ARG A 596 -0.12 -22.21 20.07
C ARG A 596 0.17 -20.72 19.92
N LEU A 597 0.20 -20.20 18.70
CA LEU A 597 0.40 -18.77 18.46
C LEU A 597 -0.78 -17.95 18.99
N VAL A 598 -2.02 -18.37 18.71
CA VAL A 598 -3.22 -17.70 19.24
C VAL A 598 -3.21 -17.70 20.76
N ARG A 599 -2.86 -18.82 21.40
CA ARG A 599 -2.70 -18.90 22.86
C ARG A 599 -1.66 -17.90 23.38
N ALA A 600 -0.49 -17.82 22.73
CA ALA A 600 0.56 -16.87 23.11
C ALA A 600 0.09 -15.41 22.94
N CYS A 601 -0.74 -15.12 21.94
CA CYS A 601 -1.35 -13.80 21.76
C CYS A 601 -2.34 -13.48 22.89
N MET A 602 -3.17 -14.43 23.31
CA MET A 602 -4.08 -14.27 24.45
C MET A 602 -3.31 -14.06 25.76
N GLU A 603 -2.21 -14.79 25.97
CA GLU A 603 -1.32 -14.59 27.13
C GLU A 603 -0.67 -13.19 27.10
N ALA A 604 -0.25 -12.71 25.93
CA ALA A 604 0.24 -11.33 25.76
C ALA A 604 -0.84 -10.28 26.03
N TRP A 605 -2.10 -10.58 25.69
CA TRP A 605 -3.27 -9.75 25.96
C TRP A 605 -3.55 -9.62 27.46
N GLU A 606 -3.47 -10.73 28.20
CA GLU A 606 -3.69 -10.77 29.64
C GLU A 606 -2.60 -10.05 30.43
N ASN A 607 -1.38 -9.97 29.89
CA ASN A 607 -0.25 -9.30 30.51
C ASN A 607 -0.41 -7.77 30.44
N PRO A 608 -0.69 -7.08 31.57
CA PRO A 608 -1.02 -5.66 31.54
C PRO A 608 0.12 -4.79 31.04
N GLY A 609 -0.22 -3.74 30.29
CA GLY A 609 0.71 -2.72 29.81
C GLY A 609 1.38 -1.93 30.93
N SER A 610 2.19 -0.93 30.58
CA SER A 610 2.86 -0.08 31.57
C SER A 610 1.89 0.73 32.44
N ASP A 611 0.67 0.92 31.96
CA ASP A 611 -0.45 1.60 32.64
C ASP A 611 -1.37 0.64 33.42
N GLY A 612 -1.03 -0.66 33.48
CA GLY A 612 -1.81 -1.67 34.20
C GLY A 612 -3.08 -2.15 33.49
N ARG A 613 -3.38 -1.70 32.27
CA ARG A 613 -4.53 -2.18 31.48
C ARG A 613 -4.16 -3.39 30.63
N LYS A 614 -5.11 -4.31 30.45
CA LYS A 614 -5.00 -5.48 29.56
C LYS A 614 -5.29 -5.11 28.11
N GLY A 615 -4.97 -6.03 27.19
CA GLY A 615 -5.30 -5.89 25.77
C GLY A 615 -4.40 -4.91 25.04
N ASN A 616 -3.15 -4.76 25.48
CA ASN A 616 -2.15 -3.96 24.78
C ASN A 616 -1.83 -4.60 23.42
N LEU A 617 -2.25 -3.95 22.34
CA LEU A 617 -2.17 -4.51 20.99
C LEU A 617 -0.73 -4.60 20.48
N ARG A 618 0.14 -3.67 20.89
CA ARG A 618 1.56 -3.69 20.50
C ARG A 618 2.27 -4.95 21.00
N ARG A 619 1.94 -5.42 22.21
CA ARG A 619 2.46 -6.70 22.74
C ARG A 619 1.95 -7.91 21.96
N VAL A 620 0.67 -7.91 21.60
CA VAL A 620 0.08 -8.98 20.77
C VAL A 620 0.78 -9.04 19.40
N LEU A 621 0.94 -7.90 18.74
CA LEU A 621 1.67 -7.81 17.46
C LEU A 621 3.14 -8.24 17.61
N HIS A 622 3.82 -7.83 18.68
CA HIS A 622 5.18 -8.28 18.97
C HIS A 622 5.27 -9.81 19.06
N THR A 623 4.32 -10.46 19.74
CA THR A 623 4.24 -11.93 19.81
C THR A 623 4.08 -12.57 18.42
N ILE A 624 3.23 -12.00 17.56
CA ILE A 624 3.03 -12.49 16.19
C ILE A 624 4.32 -12.39 15.37
N PHE A 625 4.96 -11.21 15.34
CA PHE A 625 6.12 -10.95 14.47
C PHE A 625 7.40 -11.68 14.88
N HIS A 626 7.45 -12.20 16.11
CA HIS A 626 8.56 -13.00 16.63
C HIS A 626 8.24 -14.50 16.71
N SER A 627 7.05 -14.92 16.27
CA SER A 627 6.65 -16.32 16.24
C SER A 627 7.38 -17.13 15.16
N ASP A 628 7.52 -18.43 15.39
CA ASP A 628 8.10 -19.35 14.39
C ASP A 628 7.31 -19.34 13.08
N LEU A 629 5.97 -19.25 13.14
CA LEU A 629 5.13 -19.20 11.94
C LEU A 629 5.46 -17.98 11.08
N PHE A 630 5.53 -16.79 11.68
CA PHE A 630 5.85 -15.55 10.97
C PHE A 630 7.28 -15.53 10.41
N ARG A 631 8.24 -16.13 11.13
CA ARG A 631 9.64 -16.18 10.70
C ARG A 631 9.93 -17.29 9.67
N SER A 632 8.93 -18.11 9.37
CA SER A 632 9.07 -19.27 8.49
C SER A 632 8.38 -19.05 7.14
N ARG A 633 8.54 -20.04 6.26
CA ARG A 633 7.88 -20.07 4.94
C ARG A 633 6.36 -20.18 5.05
N ALA A 634 5.83 -20.54 6.23
CA ALA A 634 4.39 -20.57 6.49
C ALA A 634 3.74 -19.18 6.41
N ALA A 635 4.51 -18.09 6.43
CA ALA A 635 3.98 -16.74 6.26
C ALA A 635 4.24 -16.13 4.87
N LEU A 636 4.92 -16.86 3.98
CA LEU A 636 5.38 -16.35 2.69
C LEU A 636 4.47 -16.81 1.55
N ALA A 637 3.99 -15.88 0.72
CA ALA A 637 3.12 -16.17 -0.43
C ALA A 637 1.89 -17.03 -0.06
N GLN A 638 1.35 -16.81 1.15
CA GLN A 638 0.18 -17.53 1.67
C GLN A 638 -1.12 -16.73 1.58
N LYS A 639 -1.06 -15.48 1.09
CA LYS A 639 -2.25 -14.63 0.96
C LYS A 639 -2.29 -14.02 -0.42
N VAL A 640 -3.50 -13.86 -0.95
CA VAL A 640 -3.71 -13.00 -2.12
C VAL A 640 -3.86 -11.56 -1.62
N LYS A 641 -3.18 -10.62 -2.29
CA LYS A 641 -3.39 -9.18 -2.09
C LYS A 641 -4.83 -8.80 -2.37
N THR A 642 -5.47 -8.11 -1.44
CA THR A 642 -6.70 -7.32 -1.67
C THR A 642 -6.47 -6.28 -2.78
N PRO A 643 -7.52 -5.70 -3.37
CA PRO A 643 -7.39 -4.63 -4.36
C PRO A 643 -6.52 -3.46 -3.89
N LEU A 644 -6.68 -3.01 -2.65
CA LEU A 644 -5.87 -1.95 -2.05
C LEU A 644 -4.40 -2.34 -1.98
N GLU A 645 -4.09 -3.53 -1.44
CA GLU A 645 -2.72 -4.03 -1.36
C GLU A 645 -2.09 -4.19 -2.76
N TYR A 646 -2.83 -4.69 -3.74
CA TYR A 646 -2.34 -4.85 -5.11
C TYR A 646 -1.96 -3.50 -5.74
N VAL A 647 -2.87 -2.52 -5.67
CA VAL A 647 -2.66 -1.19 -6.23
C VAL A 647 -1.49 -0.48 -5.54
N VAL A 648 -1.47 -0.45 -4.21
CA VAL A 648 -0.41 0.24 -3.45
C VAL A 648 0.95 -0.46 -3.63
N SER A 649 0.99 -1.79 -3.57
CA SER A 649 2.22 -2.57 -3.77
C SER A 649 2.84 -2.36 -5.16
N THR A 650 2.01 -2.23 -6.20
CA THR A 650 2.45 -1.93 -7.57
C THR A 650 3.22 -0.61 -7.65
N LEU A 651 2.67 0.45 -7.04
CA LEU A 651 3.33 1.75 -7.01
C LEU A 651 4.60 1.69 -6.17
N ARG A 652 4.52 1.12 -4.96
CA ARG A 652 5.65 1.03 -4.02
C ARG A 652 6.82 0.26 -4.60
N ALA A 653 6.56 -0.86 -5.27
CA ALA A 653 7.60 -1.67 -5.89
C ALA A 653 8.43 -0.89 -6.92
N LEU A 654 7.87 0.14 -7.56
CA LEU A 654 8.58 0.98 -8.53
C LEU A 654 9.05 2.33 -7.96
N ARG A 655 8.85 2.58 -6.67
CA ARG A 655 9.04 3.90 -6.04
C ARG A 655 10.41 4.02 -5.37
N ALA A 656 11.38 4.59 -6.09
CA ALA A 656 12.69 4.96 -5.56
C ALA A 656 12.88 6.48 -5.55
N ALA A 657 13.55 7.00 -4.52
CA ALA A 657 13.91 8.41 -4.42
C ALA A 657 14.94 8.80 -5.51
N ARG A 658 14.76 9.97 -6.14
CA ARG A 658 15.72 10.51 -7.12
C ARG A 658 16.73 11.46 -6.44
N PRO A 659 18.01 11.46 -6.87
CA PRO A 659 18.97 12.52 -6.53
C PRO A 659 18.50 13.84 -7.15
N GLY A 660 17.92 14.72 -6.34
CA GLY A 660 17.27 15.97 -6.80
C GLY A 660 15.79 16.11 -6.44
N GLY A 661 15.21 15.10 -5.78
CA GLY A 661 13.83 15.14 -5.30
C GLY A 661 12.85 14.40 -6.21
N GLY A 662 11.68 14.04 -5.64
CA GLY A 662 10.68 13.22 -6.31
C GLY A 662 11.04 11.74 -6.39
N PHE A 663 10.17 10.96 -7.05
CA PHE A 663 10.23 9.50 -7.05
C PHE A 663 9.98 8.90 -8.43
N THR A 664 10.60 7.75 -8.70
CA THR A 664 10.39 7.00 -9.95
C THR A 664 8.97 6.47 -10.13
N ALA A 665 8.21 6.37 -9.04
CA ALA A 665 6.78 6.12 -9.08
C ALA A 665 6.07 6.93 -7.99
N ASP A 666 4.94 7.55 -8.32
CA ASP A 666 4.13 8.31 -7.35
C ASP A 666 2.69 8.51 -7.84
N THR A 667 1.82 9.00 -6.96
CA THR A 667 0.39 9.26 -7.24
C THR A 667 -0.14 10.44 -6.45
N ASP A 668 -1.16 11.10 -7.00
CA ASP A 668 -2.03 12.06 -6.30
C ASP A 668 -3.14 11.40 -5.46
N GLY A 669 -3.29 10.07 -5.55
CA GLY A 669 -4.29 9.27 -4.88
C GLY A 669 -5.63 9.14 -5.62
N TYR A 670 -6.02 10.07 -6.49
CA TYR A 670 -7.34 10.09 -7.13
C TYR A 670 -7.51 9.01 -8.20
N ASP A 671 -6.49 8.80 -9.02
CA ASP A 671 -6.49 7.79 -10.09
C ASP A 671 -6.69 6.36 -9.58
N LEU A 672 -6.26 6.12 -8.35
CA LEU A 672 -6.36 4.81 -7.73
C LEU A 672 -7.80 4.51 -7.29
N ILE A 673 -8.61 5.53 -7.00
CA ILE A 673 -10.00 5.37 -6.53
C ILE A 673 -10.85 4.63 -7.56
N THR A 674 -10.75 5.01 -8.84
CA THR A 674 -11.50 4.36 -9.92
C THR A 674 -11.12 2.89 -10.07
N SER A 675 -9.83 2.58 -9.91
CA SER A 675 -9.31 1.21 -9.98
C SER A 675 -9.85 0.35 -8.84
N LEU A 676 -9.88 0.89 -7.61
CA LEU A 676 -10.44 0.22 -6.44
C LEU A 676 -11.95 -0.02 -6.58
N ARG A 677 -12.71 0.95 -7.11
CA ARG A 677 -14.14 0.77 -7.40
C ARG A 677 -14.38 -0.35 -8.42
N ARG A 678 -13.58 -0.45 -9.49
CA ARG A 678 -13.68 -1.53 -10.50
C ARG A 678 -13.31 -2.89 -9.93
N LEU A 679 -12.40 -2.92 -8.96
CA LEU A 679 -12.03 -4.13 -8.21
C LEU A 679 -12.96 -4.42 -7.03
N ASN A 680 -14.11 -3.73 -6.94
CA ASN A 680 -15.16 -3.92 -5.93
C ASN A 680 -14.71 -3.63 -4.48
N MET A 681 -13.85 -2.64 -4.29
CA MET A 681 -13.40 -2.17 -2.95
C MET A 681 -13.48 -0.63 -2.85
N PRO A 682 -14.67 -0.01 -2.92
CA PRO A 682 -14.84 1.41 -2.61
C PRO A 682 -14.48 1.68 -1.13
N LEU A 683 -13.32 2.30 -0.89
CA LEU A 683 -12.86 2.65 0.46
C LEU A 683 -13.89 3.51 1.21
N PHE A 684 -14.06 3.26 2.52
CA PHE A 684 -15.01 3.92 3.43
C PHE A 684 -16.50 3.77 3.07
N ASP A 685 -16.86 2.83 2.19
CA ASP A 685 -18.25 2.70 1.71
C ASP A 685 -18.66 1.23 1.51
N ARG A 686 -18.36 0.39 2.50
CA ARG A 686 -18.78 -1.01 2.53
C ARG A 686 -20.20 -1.09 3.09
N ALA A 687 -21.10 -1.76 2.38
CA ALA A 687 -22.50 -1.87 2.78
C ALA A 687 -22.76 -2.99 3.81
N ASP A 688 -21.93 -4.03 3.82
CA ASP A 688 -22.09 -5.17 4.72
C ASP A 688 -21.25 -4.96 6.00
N PRO A 689 -21.79 -5.25 7.20
CA PRO A 689 -21.09 -5.00 8.46
C PRO A 689 -19.95 -5.98 8.75
N ASP A 690 -19.84 -7.06 7.97
CA ASP A 690 -18.78 -8.08 8.06
C ASP A 690 -17.42 -7.62 7.54
N GLY A 691 -17.38 -6.43 6.94
CA GLY A 691 -16.19 -5.83 6.35
C GLY A 691 -15.83 -6.45 5.00
N TRP A 692 -14.64 -6.13 4.53
CA TRP A 692 -14.00 -6.70 3.37
C TRP A 692 -13.41 -8.08 3.69
N PRO A 693 -13.54 -9.07 2.78
CA PRO A 693 -12.99 -10.41 2.99
C PRO A 693 -11.49 -10.41 3.33
N GLU A 694 -11.13 -11.07 4.43
CA GLU A 694 -9.73 -11.30 4.84
C GLU A 694 -9.07 -12.46 4.08
N THR A 695 -9.88 -13.23 3.34
CA THR A 695 -9.43 -14.38 2.55
C THR A 695 -9.22 -14.00 1.09
N GLY A 696 -8.09 -14.44 0.53
CA GLY A 696 -7.62 -14.05 -0.78
C GLY A 696 -8.48 -14.57 -1.93
N ARG A 697 -9.14 -15.71 -1.74
CA ARG A 697 -9.95 -16.36 -2.78
C ARG A 697 -11.10 -15.49 -3.26
N GLU A 698 -11.70 -14.69 -2.38
CA GLU A 698 -12.80 -13.78 -2.73
C GLU A 698 -12.34 -12.63 -3.65
N TRP A 699 -11.03 -12.35 -3.70
CA TRP A 699 -10.44 -11.28 -4.50
C TRP A 699 -9.92 -11.71 -5.86
N ILE A 700 -10.05 -13.01 -6.20
CA ILE A 700 -9.61 -13.57 -7.47
C ILE A 700 -10.80 -14.12 -8.24
N SER A 701 -11.05 -13.51 -9.38
CA SER A 701 -11.96 -13.98 -10.42
C SER A 701 -11.38 -13.60 -11.77
N THR A 702 -11.91 -14.17 -12.86
CA THR A 702 -11.50 -13.79 -14.21
C THR A 702 -11.62 -12.28 -14.44
N SER A 703 -12.72 -11.67 -13.98
CA SER A 703 -12.94 -10.22 -14.09
C SER A 703 -11.94 -9.42 -13.24
N ALA A 704 -11.67 -9.85 -12.00
CA ALA A 704 -10.71 -9.17 -11.15
C ALA A 704 -9.29 -9.20 -11.73
N LEU A 705 -8.87 -10.35 -12.29
CA LEU A 705 -7.55 -10.48 -12.92
C LEU A 705 -7.39 -9.56 -14.15
N ILE A 706 -8.45 -9.41 -14.95
CA ILE A 706 -8.47 -8.47 -16.10
C ILE A 706 -8.34 -7.03 -15.62
N GLU A 707 -9.09 -6.63 -14.60
CA GLU A 707 -9.02 -5.25 -14.07
C GLU A 707 -7.67 -4.95 -13.41
N ARG A 708 -7.03 -5.94 -12.76
CA ARG A 708 -5.66 -5.81 -12.25
C ARG A 708 -4.64 -5.63 -13.37
N ALA A 709 -4.73 -6.42 -14.44
CA ALA A 709 -3.88 -6.26 -15.62
C ALA A 709 -4.09 -4.90 -16.29
N ARG A 710 -5.35 -4.45 -16.42
CA ARG A 710 -5.71 -3.12 -16.93
C ARG A 710 -5.11 -2.01 -16.08
N PHE A 711 -5.16 -2.14 -14.75
CA PHE A 711 -4.52 -1.20 -13.84
C PHE A 711 -3.01 -1.13 -14.06
N ALA A 712 -2.32 -2.28 -14.08
CA ALA A 712 -0.88 -2.31 -14.31
C ALA A 712 -0.48 -1.67 -15.66
N GLN A 713 -1.26 -1.91 -16.71
CA GLN A 713 -1.06 -1.28 -18.02
C GLN A 713 -1.27 0.23 -17.99
N ASN A 714 -2.37 0.71 -17.40
CA ASN A 714 -2.64 2.15 -17.25
C ASN A 714 -1.58 2.86 -16.40
N PHE A 715 -1.02 2.16 -15.40
CA PHE A 715 0.04 2.71 -14.56
C PHE A 715 1.39 2.79 -15.28
N LEU A 716 1.68 1.88 -16.22
CA LEU A 716 2.98 1.80 -16.89
C LEU A 716 3.05 2.47 -18.24
N ILE A 717 1.91 2.69 -18.90
CA ILE A 717 1.87 3.47 -20.12
C ILE A 717 2.41 4.89 -19.84
N ALA A 718 3.21 5.42 -20.75
CA ALA A 718 3.83 6.72 -20.55
C ALA A 718 2.76 7.80 -20.39
N ALA A 719 2.95 8.72 -19.43
CA ALA A 719 1.95 9.73 -19.05
C ALA A 719 1.40 10.56 -20.23
N ARG A 720 2.21 10.78 -21.27
CA ARG A 720 1.86 11.56 -22.47
C ARG A 720 1.65 10.70 -23.72
N ASP A 721 1.52 9.38 -23.57
CA ASP A 721 1.19 8.51 -24.69
C ASP A 721 -0.27 8.77 -25.13
N PRO A 722 -0.54 9.05 -26.42
CA PRO A 722 -1.90 9.25 -26.92
C PRO A 722 -2.86 8.09 -26.63
N LEU A 723 -2.33 6.86 -26.50
CA LEU A 723 -3.14 5.68 -26.19
C LEU A 723 -3.61 5.66 -24.73
N LYS A 724 -2.95 6.37 -23.80
CA LYS A 724 -3.36 6.39 -22.39
C LYS A 724 -4.76 6.96 -22.22
N GLN A 725 -5.03 8.09 -22.87
CA GLN A 725 -6.35 8.70 -22.88
C GLN A 725 -7.36 7.86 -23.66
N LEU A 726 -6.96 7.30 -24.81
CA LEU A 726 -7.85 6.52 -25.66
C LEU A 726 -8.32 5.22 -24.98
N ASP A 727 -7.40 4.49 -24.35
CA ASP A 727 -7.65 3.15 -23.83
C ASP A 727 -8.13 3.15 -22.37
N PHE A 728 -7.73 4.16 -21.58
CA PHE A 728 -8.03 4.20 -20.14
C PHE A 728 -8.83 5.44 -19.70
N GLY A 729 -8.96 6.46 -20.56
CA GLY A 729 -9.69 7.69 -20.23
C GLY A 729 -8.97 8.61 -19.22
N THR A 730 -7.69 8.35 -18.94
CA THR A 730 -6.85 9.14 -18.04
C THR A 730 -5.98 10.11 -18.85
N THR A 731 -5.68 11.30 -18.31
CA THR A 731 -4.91 12.34 -18.99
C THR A 731 -3.65 12.69 -18.21
N GLY A 732 -2.50 12.84 -18.88
CA GLY A 732 -1.36 13.53 -18.28
C GLY A 732 -0.60 12.81 -17.15
N ASP A 733 -0.04 13.62 -16.25
CA ASP A 733 0.99 13.29 -15.24
C ASP A 733 0.40 12.88 -13.85
N ASP A 734 -0.90 12.59 -13.75
CA ASP A 734 -1.66 12.28 -12.52
C ASP A 734 -1.07 11.12 -11.69
N ASN A 735 -0.49 10.14 -12.39
CA ASN A 735 0.33 9.09 -11.84
C ASN A 735 1.68 9.01 -12.56
N VAL A 736 2.76 8.97 -11.78
CA VAL A 736 4.13 8.87 -12.29
C VAL A 736 4.58 7.42 -12.22
N SER A 737 5.09 6.90 -13.33
CA SER A 737 5.79 5.61 -13.39
C SER A 737 6.93 5.70 -14.39
N ASP A 738 8.14 5.52 -13.90
CA ASP A 738 9.40 5.66 -14.64
C ASP A 738 10.32 4.47 -14.35
N PRO A 739 9.97 3.27 -14.83
CA PRO A 739 10.77 2.07 -14.64
C PRO A 739 12.16 2.18 -15.30
N VAL A 740 12.30 2.97 -16.37
CA VAL A 740 13.61 3.24 -17.00
C VAL A 740 14.47 4.13 -16.10
N GLY A 741 13.91 5.17 -15.51
CA GLY A 741 14.57 5.98 -14.49
C GLY A 741 15.01 5.13 -13.31
N LEU A 742 14.17 4.20 -12.85
CA LEU A 742 14.54 3.24 -11.81
C LEU A 742 15.74 2.37 -12.20
N LEU A 743 15.78 1.83 -13.43
CA LEU A 743 16.95 1.09 -13.92
C LEU A 743 18.21 1.96 -13.92
N ARG A 744 18.11 3.22 -14.37
CA ARG A 744 19.26 4.15 -14.40
C ARG A 744 19.77 4.51 -13.00
N LEU A 745 18.89 4.51 -11.99
CA LEU A 745 19.27 4.73 -10.60
C LEU A 745 19.97 3.52 -9.98
N ARG A 746 19.61 2.30 -10.41
CA ARG A 746 19.98 1.07 -9.68
C ARG A 746 20.97 0.17 -10.41
N LEU A 747 21.02 0.24 -11.73
CA LEU A 747 21.94 -0.54 -12.54
C LEU A 747 23.08 0.30 -13.08
N PRO A 748 24.30 -0.27 -13.16
CA PRO A 748 25.40 0.33 -13.91
C PRO A 748 25.02 0.61 -15.37
N ALA A 749 25.56 1.70 -15.94
CA ALA A 749 25.20 2.15 -17.28
C ALA A 749 25.49 1.10 -18.39
N ASP A 750 26.52 0.26 -18.20
CA ASP A 750 26.87 -0.83 -19.10
C ASP A 750 25.88 -2.01 -19.03
N GLN A 751 25.14 -2.14 -17.93
CA GLN A 751 24.14 -3.21 -17.73
C GLN A 751 22.74 -2.85 -18.23
N LEU A 752 22.46 -1.59 -18.57
CA LEU A 752 21.14 -1.16 -19.04
C LEU A 752 20.68 -1.88 -20.32
N ARG A 753 21.61 -2.33 -21.16
CA ARG A 753 21.29 -3.08 -22.40
C ARG A 753 21.39 -4.60 -22.24
N ASN A 754 21.74 -5.07 -21.05
CA ASN A 754 21.83 -6.50 -20.76
C ASN A 754 20.44 -7.01 -20.34
N SER A 755 19.80 -7.80 -21.20
CA SER A 755 18.46 -8.33 -20.92
C SER A 755 18.40 -9.18 -19.65
N GLU A 756 19.49 -9.88 -19.32
CA GLU A 756 19.58 -10.67 -18.09
C GLU A 756 19.64 -9.78 -16.85
N ALA A 757 20.45 -8.73 -16.86
CA ALA A 757 20.54 -7.80 -15.74
C ALA A 757 19.21 -7.07 -15.51
N VAL A 758 18.54 -6.64 -16.60
CA VAL A 758 17.24 -5.95 -16.52
C VAL A 758 16.13 -6.90 -16.03
N ALA A 759 16.06 -8.12 -16.54
CA ALA A 759 15.08 -9.11 -16.08
C ALA A 759 15.31 -9.45 -14.60
N ASP A 760 16.55 -9.77 -14.22
CA ASP A 760 16.89 -10.17 -12.86
C ASP A 760 16.63 -9.04 -11.85
N PHE A 761 16.85 -7.79 -12.25
CA PHE A 761 16.54 -6.62 -11.42
C PHE A 761 15.06 -6.56 -11.04
N PHE A 762 14.15 -6.59 -12.02
CA PHE A 762 12.71 -6.49 -11.75
C PHE A 762 12.16 -7.73 -11.05
N LEU A 763 12.65 -8.91 -11.40
CA LEU A 763 12.23 -10.16 -10.77
C LEU A 763 12.69 -10.21 -9.30
N GLY A 764 13.91 -9.79 -8.99
CA GLY A 764 14.38 -9.65 -7.61
C GLY A 764 13.63 -8.59 -6.81
N LEU A 765 13.16 -7.53 -7.48
CA LEU A 765 12.37 -6.46 -6.87
C LEU A 765 10.93 -6.87 -6.56
N PHE A 766 10.27 -7.58 -7.49
CA PHE A 766 8.87 -7.98 -7.34
C PHE A 766 8.70 -9.27 -6.54
N PHE A 767 9.71 -10.13 -6.55
CA PHE A 767 9.66 -11.47 -5.95
C PHE A 767 10.82 -11.73 -4.97
N PRO A 768 11.11 -10.82 -4.02
CA PRO A 768 12.32 -10.91 -3.19
C PRO A 768 12.37 -12.16 -2.28
N GLY A 769 11.22 -12.72 -1.91
CA GLY A 769 11.14 -13.90 -1.03
C GLY A 769 11.04 -15.23 -1.78
N GLU A 770 10.82 -15.20 -3.08
CA GLU A 770 10.58 -16.41 -3.85
C GLU A 770 11.84 -17.26 -4.02
N GLY A 771 13.00 -16.63 -4.12
CA GLY A 771 14.27 -17.30 -4.43
C GLY A 771 14.40 -17.63 -5.93
N ARG A 772 15.63 -17.52 -6.45
CA ARG A 772 15.93 -17.58 -7.89
C ARG A 772 15.47 -18.85 -8.59
N ALA A 773 15.48 -19.98 -7.88
CA ALA A 773 15.02 -21.25 -8.44
C ALA A 773 13.54 -21.22 -8.85
N ASN A 774 12.69 -20.44 -8.17
CA ASN A 774 11.25 -20.42 -8.42
C ASN A 774 10.83 -19.51 -9.56
N TRP A 775 11.53 -18.40 -9.77
CA TRP A 775 11.19 -17.47 -10.85
C TRP A 775 12.00 -17.70 -12.12
N GLN A 776 12.78 -18.78 -12.22
CA GLN A 776 13.50 -19.14 -13.45
C GLN A 776 12.60 -19.24 -14.70
N PRO A 777 11.38 -19.84 -14.66
CA PRO A 777 10.48 -19.82 -15.81
C PRO A 777 10.02 -18.40 -16.17
N ASP A 778 9.77 -17.55 -15.17
CA ASP A 778 9.40 -16.15 -15.37
C ASP A 778 10.57 -15.34 -15.93
N ARG A 779 11.81 -15.67 -15.55
CA ARG A 779 13.04 -15.13 -16.11
C ARG A 779 13.15 -15.46 -17.60
N GLU A 780 12.92 -16.71 -17.98
CA GLU A 780 12.93 -17.14 -19.39
C GLU A 780 11.85 -16.42 -20.20
N LEU A 781 10.65 -16.26 -19.63
CA LEU A 781 9.58 -15.47 -20.22
C LEU A 781 9.97 -13.99 -20.38
N ALA A 782 10.58 -13.38 -19.36
CA ALA A 782 11.05 -12.00 -19.39
C ALA A 782 12.14 -11.80 -20.46
N LEU A 783 13.09 -12.72 -20.56
CA LEU A 783 14.15 -12.70 -21.58
C LEU A 783 13.58 -12.87 -22.98
N ALA A 784 12.62 -13.78 -23.15
CA ALA A 784 11.91 -13.95 -24.41
C ALA A 784 11.16 -12.67 -24.79
N PHE A 785 10.45 -12.04 -23.84
CA PHE A 785 9.75 -10.79 -24.08
C PHE A 785 10.70 -9.66 -24.50
N LEU A 786 11.79 -9.45 -23.76
CA LEU A 786 12.79 -8.42 -24.07
C LEU A 786 13.41 -8.60 -25.46
N ASN A 787 13.68 -9.84 -25.87
CA ASN A 787 14.37 -10.15 -27.12
C ASN A 787 13.44 -10.49 -28.30
N SER A 788 12.14 -10.62 -28.08
CA SER A 788 11.13 -10.83 -29.14
C SER A 788 10.90 -9.57 -29.98
N ALA A 789 10.38 -9.68 -31.20
CA ALA A 789 10.14 -8.50 -32.02
C ALA A 789 8.93 -7.69 -31.56
N ASP A 790 9.00 -6.35 -31.63
CA ASP A 790 7.81 -5.51 -31.47
C ASP A 790 6.82 -5.94 -32.56
N SER A 791 5.61 -6.38 -32.19
CA SER A 791 4.52 -6.82 -33.08
C SER A 791 4.69 -8.15 -33.85
N GLY A 792 5.68 -9.01 -33.53
CA GLY A 792 5.85 -10.29 -34.21
C GLY A 792 6.24 -10.18 -35.69
N ALA A 793 6.64 -8.98 -36.14
CA ALA A 793 7.15 -8.74 -37.48
C ALA A 793 8.65 -9.08 -37.56
N PRO A 794 9.12 -9.80 -38.60
CA PRO A 794 10.54 -10.04 -38.80
C PRO A 794 11.26 -8.71 -39.14
N GLY A 795 12.22 -8.29 -38.30
CA GLY A 795 13.09 -7.14 -38.59
C GLY A 795 13.40 -6.14 -37.46
N SER A 796 12.96 -6.36 -36.22
CA SER A 796 13.27 -5.45 -35.10
C SER A 796 14.64 -5.73 -34.45
N SER A 797 15.25 -4.68 -33.88
CA SER A 797 16.50 -4.75 -33.13
C SER A 797 16.38 -5.60 -31.86
N PRO A 798 17.37 -6.47 -31.54
CA PRO A 798 17.44 -7.13 -30.23
C PRO A 798 17.55 -6.09 -29.11
N PHE A 799 17.15 -6.45 -27.87
CA PHE A 799 17.18 -5.50 -26.74
C PHE A 799 18.55 -4.83 -26.57
N ALA A 800 19.63 -5.59 -26.75
CA ALA A 800 21.01 -5.09 -26.66
C ALA A 800 21.36 -3.99 -27.68
N ALA A 801 20.61 -3.88 -28.78
CA ALA A 801 20.79 -2.88 -29.82
C ALA A 801 19.90 -1.64 -29.64
N LEU A 802 18.99 -1.64 -28.66
CA LEU A 802 18.16 -0.48 -28.36
C LEU A 802 18.96 0.54 -27.55
N ALA A 803 18.94 1.81 -27.98
CA ALA A 803 19.57 2.89 -27.23
C ALA A 803 18.75 3.17 -25.95
N PRO A 804 19.38 3.27 -24.76
CA PRO A 804 18.65 3.42 -23.49
C PRO A 804 17.79 4.68 -23.35
N ASP A 805 17.97 5.65 -24.23
CA ASP A 805 17.22 6.91 -24.34
C ASP A 805 16.14 6.90 -25.44
N SER A 806 16.04 5.80 -26.19
CA SER A 806 15.04 5.64 -27.25
C SER A 806 13.66 5.27 -26.70
N THR A 807 12.61 5.73 -27.38
CA THR A 807 11.21 5.33 -27.09
C THR A 807 11.00 3.82 -27.22
N ALA A 808 11.71 3.15 -28.14
CA ALA A 808 11.64 1.70 -28.30
C ALA A 808 12.17 0.95 -27.05
N TYR A 809 13.30 1.39 -26.49
CA TYR A 809 13.83 0.85 -25.23
C TYR A 809 12.85 1.10 -24.08
N GLU A 810 12.31 2.31 -23.98
CA GLU A 810 11.36 2.67 -22.92
C GLU A 810 10.08 1.82 -22.97
N ASN A 811 9.47 1.69 -24.15
CA ASN A 811 8.29 0.85 -24.34
C ASN A 811 8.57 -0.61 -24.02
N ARG A 812 9.78 -1.10 -24.37
CA ARG A 812 10.18 -2.48 -24.08
C ARG A 812 10.31 -2.74 -22.58
N VAL A 813 10.92 -1.82 -21.84
CA VAL A 813 11.03 -1.91 -20.37
C VAL A 813 9.66 -1.80 -19.72
N ARG A 814 8.83 -0.82 -20.10
CA ARG A 814 7.47 -0.67 -19.57
C ARG A 814 6.61 -1.91 -19.81
N GLY A 815 6.68 -2.49 -21.01
CA GLY A 815 5.98 -3.72 -21.36
C GLY A 815 6.43 -4.93 -20.54
N LEU A 816 7.75 -5.07 -20.29
CA LEU A 816 8.27 -6.11 -19.41
C LEU A 816 7.70 -5.96 -18.00
N VAL A 817 7.73 -4.75 -17.46
CA VAL A 817 7.24 -4.50 -16.10
C VAL A 817 5.74 -4.79 -16.01
N ALA A 818 4.95 -4.45 -17.03
CA ALA A 818 3.52 -4.75 -17.09
C ALA A 818 3.26 -6.26 -17.11
N LEU A 819 4.05 -7.01 -17.88
CA LEU A 819 4.00 -8.46 -17.92
C LEU A 819 4.25 -9.07 -16.54
N LEU A 820 5.29 -8.62 -15.84
CA LEU A 820 5.67 -9.16 -14.53
C LEU A 820 4.63 -8.85 -13.44
N LEU A 821 4.05 -7.65 -13.42
CA LEU A 821 2.97 -7.28 -12.50
C LEU A 821 1.64 -8.03 -12.78
N GLY A 822 1.50 -8.55 -14.00
CA GLY A 822 0.38 -9.38 -14.42
C GLY A 822 0.54 -10.86 -14.04
N LEU A 823 1.71 -11.30 -13.57
CA LEU A 823 1.92 -12.70 -13.18
C LEU A 823 1.09 -13.06 -11.95
N PRO A 824 0.57 -14.30 -11.85
CA PRO A 824 -0.13 -14.78 -10.66
C PRO A 824 0.66 -14.54 -9.37
N ARG A 825 1.98 -14.68 -9.47
CA ARG A 825 2.94 -14.46 -8.39
C ARG A 825 2.87 -13.08 -7.75
N PHE A 826 2.63 -12.03 -8.54
CA PHE A 826 2.53 -10.67 -8.01
C PHE A 826 1.18 -10.42 -7.32
N GLN A 827 0.20 -11.29 -7.53
CA GLN A 827 -1.09 -11.26 -6.83
C GLN A 827 -0.97 -11.75 -5.39
N GLU A 828 0.09 -12.49 -5.07
CA GLU A 828 0.32 -13.10 -3.76
C GLU A 828 1.28 -12.25 -2.92
N GLN A 829 1.23 -12.39 -1.60
CA GLN A 829 2.15 -11.78 -0.63
C GLN A 829 2.43 -12.75 0.51
#